data_AF-A0A1H4TTR9-F1
#
_entry.id   AF-A0A1H4TTR9-F1
#
_cell.length_a   1.000
_cell.length_b   1.000
_cell.length_c   1.000
_cell.angle_alpha   90.00
_cell.angle_beta   90.00
_cell.angle_gamma   90.00
#
_symmetry.space_group_name_H-M   'P 1'
#
loop_
_entity.id
_entity.type
_entity.pdbx_description
1 polymer ?
#
loop_
_entity_poly.entity_id
_entity_poly.type
_entity_poly.pdbx_seq_one_letter_code
_entity_poly.pdbx_strand_id
1 'polypeptide(L)'
;MTTTFDVFLAQDALNINRARLNHLATLGLELQNKRVLEVGAGIGLLTGFFEERGCDVLSTEGNSANVAEMRRRYPQRRIGLLDLDYPGDLTGLGSFDVIFCYGTLYHLQYPDLALAQLANVCSGMILLETIVRTGNYPEVQLMTEPPVANQALFGVGCRPTRSWVMAALRKHFGHAYTTLDQPDFPDFVGDWDVVNKEGNLRAVFVGSKRPLAASGLTETLLVRHRHASRRTIRRRPSRVWIDVGARGEHSIAAAVSDPSLMVHAFEPLPALHEKLVHAAPANLMAHAMAVYDGDGVASIRINGSGSTSSLTPIGETAPGAFREGHLVGKEPEFVVQTTRLETFMRHNGIGTVELLKINAPGADLAVLRSLGDRIKDIKQIRIETGPKAGQVDYGPADEAALIAFLAERGFVIEPPEGQAQGKQGRPIVARQSSLDPTGAPPEDPENDATGLYELKAFETAAGNVRFLDDRLEVTTTAAQWAYAAVIPVDRTRAPKGSIVRLDLALDIDAGSLEAGILNEAETSFITAVSCEAGPLQTVELVIPCFDAVGRLVLRNAYANGPSHGWCRLLRITTEMPDEPKAGAWADGEYASQVAAQIRTSAMDLAGKLAESPMPPPVIAEIKEAAELMLREIRSAAR
;
A
#
# COMPACT_ATOMS: atom_id res chain seq x y z
N MET A 1 32.19 -14.19 30.26
CA MET A 1 32.28 -12.77 29.87
C MET A 1 31.84 -12.69 28.43
N THR A 2 30.69 -12.07 28.18
CA THR A 2 30.17 -11.88 26.82
C THR A 2 31.09 -10.91 26.09
N THR A 3 31.72 -11.32 24.99
CA THR A 3 32.59 -10.42 24.22
C THR A 3 31.73 -9.57 23.29
N THR A 4 32.22 -8.38 22.91
CA THR A 4 31.58 -7.48 21.94
C THR A 4 31.22 -8.18 20.61
N PHE A 5 31.91 -9.26 20.27
CA PHE A 5 31.74 -9.99 19.01
C PHE A 5 30.83 -11.22 19.10
N ASP A 6 30.28 -11.52 20.28
CA ASP A 6 29.40 -12.69 20.47
C ASP A 6 28.15 -12.62 19.58
N VAL A 7 27.69 -11.41 19.24
CA VAL A 7 26.57 -11.19 18.31
C VAL A 7 26.82 -11.78 16.92
N PHE A 8 28.07 -11.89 16.47
CA PHE A 8 28.44 -12.51 15.19
C PHE A 8 28.56 -14.04 15.29
N LEU A 9 28.77 -14.56 16.49
CA LEU A 9 28.99 -15.99 16.77
C LEU A 9 27.77 -16.68 17.37
N ALA A 10 26.71 -15.93 17.64
CA ALA A 10 25.43 -16.45 18.08
C ALA A 10 24.92 -17.51 17.07
N GLN A 11 24.27 -18.55 17.58
CA GLN A 11 23.86 -19.70 16.77
C GLN A 11 22.98 -19.29 15.57
N ASP A 12 22.06 -18.34 15.78
CA ASP A 12 21.21 -17.82 14.71
C ASP A 12 21.99 -17.04 13.66
N ALA A 13 23.00 -16.26 14.06
CA ALA A 13 23.88 -15.54 13.13
C ALA A 13 24.70 -16.52 12.27
N LEU A 14 25.19 -17.61 12.84
CA LEU A 14 25.88 -18.66 12.09
C LEU A 14 24.92 -19.42 11.17
N ASN A 15 23.69 -19.68 11.62
CA ASN A 15 22.67 -20.38 10.83
C ASN A 15 22.26 -19.58 9.59
N ILE A 16 21.96 -18.29 9.74
CA ILE A 16 21.59 -17.43 8.61
C ILE A 16 22.75 -17.26 7.62
N ASN A 17 23.99 -17.14 8.11
CA ASN A 17 25.19 -17.05 7.25
C ASN A 17 25.35 -18.31 6.40
N ARG A 18 25.18 -19.49 7.00
CA ARG A 18 25.19 -20.76 6.26
C ARG A 18 24.06 -20.85 5.23
N ALA A 19 22.84 -20.44 5.58
CA ALA A 19 21.71 -20.45 4.65
C ALA A 19 21.96 -19.55 3.43
N ARG A 20 22.48 -18.33 3.67
CA ARG A 20 22.86 -17.36 2.62
C ARG A 20 23.91 -17.92 1.67
N LEU A 21 24.99 -18.51 2.18
CA LEU A 21 26.08 -19.03 1.35
C LEU A 21 25.69 -20.31 0.61
N ASN A 22 24.92 -21.19 1.25
CA ASN A 22 24.36 -22.38 0.60
C ASN A 22 23.47 -21.99 -0.58
N HIS A 23 22.61 -20.99 -0.40
CA HIS A 23 21.77 -20.45 -1.46
C HIS A 23 22.59 -19.77 -2.56
N LEU A 24 23.58 -18.95 -2.22
CA LEU A 24 24.47 -18.33 -3.22
C LEU A 24 25.15 -19.38 -4.12
N ALA A 25 25.54 -20.53 -3.56
CA ALA A 25 26.13 -21.62 -4.32
C ALA A 25 25.18 -22.26 -5.35
N THR A 26 23.86 -22.14 -5.20
CA THR A 26 22.87 -22.72 -6.12
C THR A 26 22.48 -21.79 -7.26
N LEU A 27 22.88 -20.51 -7.23
CA LEU A 27 22.44 -19.53 -8.23
C LEU A 27 23.06 -19.74 -9.63
N GLY A 28 24.07 -20.59 -9.76
CA GLY A 28 24.73 -20.88 -11.05
C GLY A 28 25.55 -19.70 -11.60
N LEU A 29 26.10 -18.88 -10.71
CA LEU A 29 26.93 -17.72 -11.06
C LEU A 29 28.40 -18.11 -11.22
N GLU A 30 29.09 -17.50 -12.17
CA GLU A 30 30.53 -17.73 -12.39
C GLU A 30 31.40 -16.97 -11.38
N LEU A 31 31.66 -17.62 -10.24
CA LEU A 31 32.40 -17.03 -9.11
C LEU A 31 33.81 -17.58 -8.93
N GLN A 32 34.32 -18.44 -9.82
CA GLN A 32 35.65 -19.02 -9.67
C GLN A 32 36.75 -18.04 -10.13
N ASN A 33 37.85 -17.96 -9.35
CA ASN A 33 39.06 -17.18 -9.66
C ASN A 33 38.78 -15.70 -9.99
N LYS A 34 37.80 -15.09 -9.31
CA LYS A 34 37.39 -13.69 -9.49
C LYS A 34 38.12 -12.75 -8.53
N ARG A 35 38.21 -11.47 -8.91
CA ARG A 35 38.55 -10.40 -7.96
C ARG A 35 37.29 -9.93 -7.26
N VAL A 36 37.26 -10.03 -5.94
CA VAL A 36 36.08 -9.77 -5.12
C VAL A 36 36.34 -8.61 -4.16
N LEU A 37 35.45 -7.62 -4.17
CA LEU A 37 35.36 -6.63 -3.10
C LEU A 37 34.21 -7.03 -2.18
N GLU A 38 34.53 -7.46 -0.98
CA GLU A 38 33.55 -7.69 0.09
C GLU A 38 33.41 -6.41 0.91
N VAL A 39 32.18 -5.95 1.10
CA VAL A 39 31.86 -4.76 1.90
C VAL A 39 30.96 -5.10 3.07
N GLY A 40 31.21 -4.49 4.23
CA GLY A 40 30.54 -4.82 5.47
C GLY A 40 30.86 -6.25 5.95
N ALA A 41 32.14 -6.63 5.90
CA ALA A 41 32.60 -7.99 6.21
C ALA A 41 32.38 -8.41 7.67
N GLY A 42 32.06 -7.47 8.58
CA GLY A 42 32.01 -7.69 10.01
C GLY A 42 33.34 -8.25 10.51
N ILE A 43 33.30 -9.41 11.14
CA ILE A 43 34.51 -10.12 11.61
C ILE A 43 35.06 -11.13 10.58
N GLY A 44 34.57 -11.14 9.33
CA GLY A 44 35.12 -11.90 8.20
C GLY A 44 34.62 -13.34 8.07
N LEU A 45 33.41 -13.66 8.53
CA LEU A 45 32.91 -15.05 8.52
C LEU A 45 32.46 -15.54 7.13
N LEU A 46 32.13 -14.63 6.19
CA LEU A 46 31.61 -14.99 4.87
C LEU A 46 32.69 -15.10 3.80
N THR A 47 33.84 -14.44 4.00
CA THR A 47 34.96 -14.34 3.05
C THR A 47 35.45 -15.70 2.54
N GLY A 48 35.44 -16.73 3.40
CA GLY A 48 35.94 -18.08 3.07
C GLY A 48 35.26 -18.71 1.85
N PHE A 49 33.99 -18.36 1.60
CA PHE A 49 33.24 -18.84 0.43
C PHE A 49 33.93 -18.54 -0.91
N PHE A 50 34.55 -17.35 -1.02
CA PHE A 50 35.25 -16.91 -2.22
C PHE A 50 36.70 -17.42 -2.24
N GLU A 51 37.36 -17.51 -1.08
CA GLU A 51 38.71 -18.08 -0.96
C GLU A 51 38.75 -19.54 -1.42
N GLU A 52 37.75 -20.35 -1.02
CA GLU A 52 37.58 -21.74 -1.47
C GLU A 52 37.39 -21.85 -3.00
N ARG A 53 37.00 -20.75 -3.66
CA ARG A 53 36.82 -20.63 -5.11
C ARG A 53 38.00 -19.95 -5.80
N GLY A 54 39.14 -19.83 -5.11
CA GLY A 54 40.37 -19.26 -5.66
C GLY A 54 40.29 -17.76 -5.96
N CYS A 55 39.33 -17.04 -5.37
CA CYS A 55 39.19 -15.60 -5.59
C CYS A 55 40.28 -14.78 -4.87
N ASP A 56 40.66 -13.65 -5.47
CA ASP A 56 41.42 -12.60 -4.81
C ASP A 56 40.44 -11.65 -4.12
N VAL A 57 40.37 -11.71 -2.79
CA VAL A 57 39.36 -11.00 -2.00
C VAL A 57 39.99 -9.83 -1.24
N LEU A 58 39.38 -8.65 -1.39
CA LEU A 58 39.56 -7.52 -0.49
C LEU A 58 38.31 -7.40 0.39
N SER A 59 38.45 -7.69 1.68
CA SER A 59 37.36 -7.52 2.66
C SER A 59 37.44 -6.14 3.30
N THR A 60 36.30 -5.45 3.36
CA THR A 60 36.21 -4.11 3.93
C THR A 60 35.09 -4.02 4.96
N GLU A 61 35.28 -3.18 5.97
CA GLU A 61 34.33 -2.99 7.07
C GLU A 61 34.43 -1.55 7.59
N GLY A 62 33.31 -0.95 8.01
CA GLY A 62 33.25 0.44 8.49
C GLY A 62 33.58 0.56 9.97
N ASN A 63 33.28 -0.47 10.76
CA ASN A 63 33.61 -0.48 12.18
C ASN A 63 35.07 -0.92 12.42
N SER A 64 35.88 -0.01 12.95
CA SER A 64 37.30 -0.25 13.20
C SER A 64 37.57 -1.39 14.21
N ALA A 65 36.67 -1.64 15.16
CA ALA A 65 36.79 -2.77 16.10
C ALA A 65 36.55 -4.11 15.39
N ASN A 66 35.58 -4.18 14.49
CA ASN A 66 35.34 -5.37 13.66
C ASN A 66 36.53 -5.62 12.71
N VAL A 67 37.09 -4.57 12.10
CA VAL A 67 38.32 -4.65 11.29
C VAL A 67 39.49 -5.23 12.11
N ALA A 68 39.69 -4.75 13.35
CA ALA A 68 40.75 -5.24 14.23
C ALA A 68 40.56 -6.73 14.57
N GLU A 69 39.32 -7.14 14.87
CA GLU A 69 39.00 -8.54 15.17
C GLU A 69 39.17 -9.44 13.93
N MET A 70 38.76 -8.97 12.75
CA MET A 70 38.96 -9.69 11.50
C MET A 70 40.44 -9.88 11.19
N ARG A 71 41.28 -8.86 11.40
CA ARG A 71 42.75 -8.96 11.26
C ARG A 71 43.36 -9.93 12.27
N ARG A 72 42.84 -9.96 13.51
CA ARG A 72 43.29 -10.90 14.54
C ARG A 72 42.96 -12.35 14.17
N ARG A 73 41.78 -12.60 13.62
CA ARG A 73 41.32 -13.95 13.21
C ARG A 73 41.98 -14.44 11.93
N TYR A 74 42.20 -13.54 10.97
CA TYR A 74 42.64 -13.88 9.63
C TYR A 74 43.79 -12.96 9.18
N PRO A 75 44.98 -13.07 9.78
CA PRO A 75 46.11 -12.17 9.52
C PRO A 75 46.62 -12.20 8.08
N GLN A 76 46.32 -13.27 7.33
CA GLN A 76 46.68 -13.42 5.92
C GLN A 76 45.75 -12.68 4.94
N ARG A 77 44.56 -12.24 5.38
CA ARG A 77 43.56 -11.62 4.49
C ARG A 77 43.87 -10.16 4.22
N ARG A 78 43.52 -9.69 3.01
CA ARG A 78 43.56 -8.28 2.65
C ARG A 78 42.35 -7.58 3.24
N ILE A 79 42.58 -6.70 4.20
CA ILE A 79 41.52 -6.08 5.02
C ILE A 79 41.64 -4.56 5.02
N GLY A 80 40.58 -3.88 4.57
CA GLY A 80 40.43 -2.43 4.54
C GLY A 80 39.39 -1.89 5.54
N LEU A 81 39.57 -0.64 5.95
CA LEU A 81 38.53 0.14 6.63
C LEU A 81 37.79 0.94 5.56
N LEU A 82 36.46 0.78 5.46
CA LEU A 82 35.64 1.49 4.48
C LEU A 82 34.26 1.81 5.08
N ASP A 83 33.95 3.10 5.17
CA ASP A 83 32.62 3.60 5.50
C ASP A 83 31.81 3.78 4.21
N LEU A 84 30.69 3.09 4.08
CA LEU A 84 29.83 3.17 2.89
C LEU A 84 28.81 4.31 2.93
N ASP A 85 28.58 4.97 4.06
CA ASP A 85 27.80 6.21 4.09
C ASP A 85 28.63 7.40 3.58
N TYR A 86 29.96 7.32 3.77
CA TYR A 86 30.92 8.32 3.30
C TYR A 86 32.11 7.68 2.55
N PRO A 87 31.87 6.94 1.45
CA PRO A 87 32.89 6.10 0.80
C PRO A 87 33.98 6.90 0.07
N GLY A 88 33.78 8.18 -0.19
CA GLY A 88 34.66 8.97 -1.05
C GLY A 88 34.73 8.37 -2.46
N ASP A 89 35.87 8.57 -3.13
CA ASP A 89 36.18 7.95 -4.42
C ASP A 89 36.85 6.58 -4.19
N LEU A 90 36.20 5.52 -4.66
CA LEU A 90 36.68 4.14 -4.51
C LEU A 90 37.62 3.69 -5.64
N THR A 91 37.78 4.46 -6.72
CA THR A 91 38.53 4.02 -7.91
C THR A 91 39.99 3.65 -7.63
N GLY A 92 40.59 4.23 -6.58
CA GLY A 92 41.92 3.86 -6.10
C GLY A 92 42.07 2.42 -5.60
N LEU A 93 40.96 1.73 -5.32
CA LEU A 93 40.95 0.30 -4.96
C LEU A 93 41.14 -0.61 -6.19
N GLY A 94 40.99 -0.06 -7.41
CA GLY A 94 40.98 -0.78 -8.66
C GLY A 94 39.59 -1.31 -9.04
N SER A 95 39.56 -2.27 -9.96
CA SER A 95 38.32 -2.88 -10.46
C SER A 95 38.14 -4.32 -9.98
N PHE A 96 36.89 -4.71 -9.70
CA PHE A 96 36.50 -6.01 -9.16
C PHE A 96 35.42 -6.65 -10.03
N ASP A 97 35.58 -7.95 -10.30
CA ASP A 97 34.61 -8.73 -11.06
C ASP A 97 33.31 -8.93 -10.28
N VAL A 98 33.42 -9.05 -8.95
CA VAL A 98 32.29 -9.25 -8.05
C VAL A 98 32.38 -8.28 -6.88
N ILE A 99 31.28 -7.56 -6.62
CA ILE A 99 31.04 -6.87 -5.37
C ILE A 99 30.16 -7.78 -4.51
N PHE A 100 30.59 -8.12 -3.30
CA PHE A 100 29.81 -8.90 -2.34
C PHE A 100 29.33 -7.99 -1.20
N CYS A 101 28.02 -7.76 -1.16
CA CYS A 101 27.34 -6.84 -0.23
C CYS A 101 26.16 -7.56 0.44
N TYR A 102 26.46 -8.55 1.28
CA TYR A 102 25.45 -9.28 2.06
C TYR A 102 25.43 -8.73 3.48
N GLY A 103 24.24 -8.37 3.98
CA GLY A 103 24.10 -7.96 5.37
C GLY A 103 24.43 -6.49 5.63
N THR A 104 24.61 -5.64 4.61
CA THR A 104 25.21 -4.31 4.79
C THR A 104 24.30 -3.15 4.39
N LEU A 105 23.62 -3.22 3.25
CA LEU A 105 22.93 -2.06 2.66
C LEU A 105 21.86 -1.44 3.60
N TYR A 106 21.17 -2.26 4.38
CA TYR A 106 20.14 -1.81 5.34
C TYR A 106 20.71 -1.14 6.60
N HIS A 107 22.03 -1.15 6.80
CA HIS A 107 22.71 -0.42 7.86
C HIS A 107 23.18 0.97 7.43
N LEU A 108 22.90 1.36 6.17
CA LEU A 108 23.34 2.64 5.62
C LEU A 108 22.22 3.67 5.63
N GLN A 109 22.59 4.92 5.89
CA GLN A 109 21.72 6.09 5.75
C GLN A 109 21.57 6.50 4.27
N TYR A 110 22.62 6.31 3.45
CA TYR A 110 22.66 6.73 2.05
C TYR A 110 22.86 5.55 1.07
N PRO A 111 21.91 4.59 0.98
CA PRO A 111 22.09 3.36 0.22
C PRO A 111 22.26 3.57 -1.30
N ASP A 112 21.65 4.60 -1.91
CA ASP A 112 21.83 4.89 -3.36
C ASP A 112 23.27 5.35 -3.66
N LEU A 113 23.84 6.19 -2.79
CA LEU A 113 25.21 6.69 -2.94
C LEU A 113 26.23 5.55 -2.82
N ALA A 114 26.04 4.66 -1.84
CA ALA A 114 26.87 3.48 -1.68
C ALA A 114 26.83 2.59 -2.93
N LEU A 115 25.64 2.28 -3.45
CA LEU A 115 25.49 1.50 -4.68
C LEU A 115 26.14 2.16 -5.89
N ALA A 116 26.03 3.49 -6.02
CA ALA A 116 26.69 4.24 -7.09
C ALA A 116 28.22 4.11 -7.03
N GLN A 117 28.83 4.26 -5.86
CA GLN A 117 30.29 4.17 -5.71
C GLN A 117 30.81 2.74 -5.90
N LEU A 118 30.08 1.74 -5.39
CA LEU A 118 30.41 0.33 -5.65
C LEU A 118 30.31 -0.01 -7.14
N ALA A 119 29.34 0.58 -7.85
CA ALA A 119 29.20 0.39 -9.28
C ALA A 119 30.36 0.97 -10.12
N ASN A 120 31.09 1.97 -9.60
CA ASN A 120 32.26 2.56 -10.28
C ASN A 120 33.48 1.62 -10.29
N VAL A 121 33.58 0.75 -9.28
CA VAL A 121 34.68 -0.23 -9.16
C VAL A 121 34.27 -1.63 -9.61
N CYS A 122 33.00 -1.85 -9.97
CA CYS A 122 32.48 -3.14 -10.42
C CYS A 122 32.60 -3.30 -11.95
N SER A 123 33.31 -4.33 -12.42
CA SER A 123 33.37 -4.71 -13.84
C SER A 123 32.35 -5.78 -14.22
N GLY A 124 31.90 -6.61 -13.28
CA GLY A 124 31.01 -7.74 -13.52
C GLY A 124 29.65 -7.59 -12.86
N MET A 125 29.55 -8.00 -11.58
CA MET A 125 28.28 -8.05 -10.86
C MET A 125 28.39 -7.64 -9.38
N ILE A 126 27.26 -7.27 -8.80
CA ILE A 126 27.07 -7.15 -7.35
C ILE A 126 26.11 -8.24 -6.88
N LEU A 127 26.50 -8.91 -5.79
CA LEU A 127 25.68 -9.84 -5.02
C LEU A 127 25.18 -9.10 -3.78
N LEU A 128 23.88 -8.88 -3.69
CA LEU A 128 23.27 -8.03 -2.67
C LEU A 128 22.26 -8.83 -1.83
N GLU A 129 22.40 -8.80 -0.51
CA GLU A 129 21.36 -9.22 0.41
C GLU A 129 21.09 -8.10 1.41
N THR A 130 19.81 -7.81 1.64
CA THR A 130 19.42 -6.71 2.52
C THR A 130 18.09 -6.97 3.21
N ILE A 131 17.86 -6.31 4.35
CA ILE A 131 16.53 -6.21 4.95
C ILE A 131 15.69 -5.28 4.08
N VAL A 132 14.46 -5.70 3.77
CA VAL A 132 13.49 -4.97 2.98
C VAL A 132 12.19 -4.75 3.76
N ARG A 133 11.33 -3.86 3.26
CA ARG A 133 9.94 -3.70 3.71
C ARG A 133 8.96 -4.06 2.60
N THR A 134 7.73 -4.34 2.99
CA THR A 134 6.61 -4.49 2.06
C THR A 134 6.25 -3.14 1.43
N GLY A 135 5.75 -3.18 0.19
CA GLY A 135 5.43 -2.00 -0.61
C GLY A 135 5.62 -2.27 -2.10
N ASN A 136 4.76 -1.68 -2.93
CA ASN A 136 4.80 -1.86 -4.39
C ASN A 136 5.61 -0.76 -5.10
N TYR A 137 5.86 0.36 -4.42
CA TYR A 137 6.57 1.51 -4.98
C TYR A 137 8.04 1.57 -4.54
N PRO A 138 8.96 2.09 -5.38
CA PRO A 138 10.37 2.30 -5.04
C PRO A 138 10.59 3.29 -3.89
N GLU A 139 10.44 2.83 -2.65
CA GLU A 139 10.60 3.62 -1.43
C GLU A 139 11.75 3.13 -0.55
N VAL A 140 12.32 4.06 0.23
CA VAL A 140 13.27 3.79 1.32
C VAL A 140 12.78 4.44 2.60
N GLN A 141 12.70 3.67 3.68
CA GLN A 141 12.43 4.18 5.02
C GLN A 141 13.72 4.16 5.85
N LEU A 142 14.04 5.26 6.55
CA LEU A 142 15.15 5.28 7.49
C LEU A 142 14.73 4.69 8.85
N MET A 143 15.66 4.02 9.52
CA MET A 143 15.44 3.34 10.80
C MET A 143 16.58 3.64 11.78
N THR A 144 16.26 3.89 13.04
CA THR A 144 17.27 3.94 14.10
C THR A 144 17.67 2.54 14.53
N GLU A 145 18.96 2.30 14.76
CA GLU A 145 19.52 1.02 15.17
C GLU A 145 20.35 1.16 16.46
N PRO A 146 20.35 0.14 17.33
CA PRO A 146 21.08 0.20 18.59
C PRO A 146 22.59 0.16 18.36
N PRO A 147 23.41 0.76 19.24
CA PRO A 147 24.86 0.85 19.08
C PRO A 147 25.56 -0.46 19.46
N VAL A 148 25.26 -1.55 18.75
CA VAL A 148 25.93 -2.86 18.91
C VAL A 148 26.75 -3.20 17.66
N ALA A 149 27.75 -4.06 17.82
CA ALA A 149 28.83 -4.23 16.84
C ALA A 149 28.39 -4.68 15.43
N ASN A 150 27.18 -5.21 15.29
CA ASN A 150 26.60 -5.67 14.03
C ASN A 150 25.45 -4.78 13.50
N GLN A 151 25.43 -3.49 13.88
CA GLN A 151 24.41 -2.52 13.44
C GLN A 151 25.07 -1.31 12.72
N ALA A 152 24.22 -0.40 12.24
CA ALA A 152 24.63 0.85 11.59
C ALA A 152 25.69 1.63 12.40
N LEU A 153 26.73 2.09 11.71
CA LEU A 153 27.87 2.80 12.30
C LEU A 153 27.45 4.06 13.05
N PHE A 154 26.51 4.81 12.49
CA PHE A 154 25.98 6.05 13.05
C PHE A 154 24.60 5.88 13.70
N GLY A 155 24.17 4.63 13.92
CA GLY A 155 22.88 4.32 14.54
C GLY A 155 21.66 4.59 13.66
N VAL A 156 21.86 4.86 12.35
CA VAL A 156 20.79 5.04 11.38
C VAL A 156 21.04 4.14 10.18
N GLY A 157 20.13 3.20 9.95
CA GLY A 157 20.06 2.37 8.75
C GLY A 157 18.82 2.68 7.91
N CYS A 158 18.48 1.76 7.02
CA CYS A 158 17.31 1.87 6.15
C CYS A 158 16.60 0.54 5.90
N ARG A 159 15.35 0.61 5.43
CA ARG A 159 14.53 -0.53 5.00
C ARG A 159 13.93 -0.21 3.63
N PRO A 160 14.64 -0.50 2.53
CA PRO A 160 14.13 -0.28 1.19
C PRO A 160 13.01 -1.27 0.84
N THR A 161 12.14 -0.89 -0.09
CA THR A 161 11.24 -1.83 -0.77
C THR A 161 12.01 -2.66 -1.80
N ARG A 162 11.50 -3.84 -2.16
CA ARG A 162 12.13 -4.68 -3.20
C ARG A 162 12.16 -3.98 -4.56
N SER A 163 11.12 -3.21 -4.89
CA SER A 163 11.05 -2.40 -6.11
C SER A 163 12.11 -1.30 -6.14
N TRP A 164 12.41 -0.68 -4.99
CA TRP A 164 13.52 0.27 -4.89
C TRP A 164 14.87 -0.39 -5.15
N VAL A 165 15.15 -1.53 -4.53
CA VAL A 165 16.43 -2.24 -4.73
C VAL A 165 16.64 -2.61 -6.20
N MET A 166 15.61 -3.16 -6.85
CA MET A 166 15.66 -3.49 -8.28
C MET A 166 15.90 -2.25 -9.15
N ALA A 167 15.22 -1.13 -8.85
CA ALA A 167 15.40 0.12 -9.59
C ALA A 167 16.82 0.69 -9.42
N ALA A 168 17.35 0.71 -8.20
CA ALA A 168 18.70 1.18 -7.90
C ALA A 168 19.77 0.31 -8.58
N LEU A 169 19.61 -1.02 -8.55
CA LEU A 169 20.53 -1.92 -9.24
C LEU A 169 20.49 -1.72 -10.76
N ARG A 170 19.30 -1.55 -11.38
CA ARG A 170 19.20 -1.22 -12.81
C ARG A 170 19.89 0.10 -13.14
N LYS A 171 19.67 1.13 -12.32
CA LYS A 171 20.27 2.46 -12.49
C LYS A 171 21.79 2.41 -12.51
N HIS A 172 22.42 1.70 -11.56
CA HIS A 172 23.88 1.76 -11.36
C HIS A 172 24.65 0.63 -12.03
N PHE A 173 24.03 -0.55 -12.17
CA PHE A 173 24.67 -1.72 -12.76
C PHE A 173 24.18 -2.02 -14.18
N GLY A 174 23.01 -1.53 -14.59
CA GLY A 174 22.44 -1.73 -15.93
C GLY A 174 21.44 -2.88 -15.98
N HIS A 175 21.73 -3.98 -15.31
CA HIS A 175 20.80 -5.11 -15.15
C HIS A 175 20.56 -5.41 -13.66
N ALA A 176 19.35 -5.85 -13.33
CA ALA A 176 18.98 -6.24 -11.98
C ALA A 176 18.08 -7.48 -11.97
N TYR A 177 18.33 -8.35 -11.00
CA TYR A 177 17.66 -9.62 -10.84
C TYR A 177 17.28 -9.84 -9.37
N THR A 178 16.17 -10.54 -9.17
CA THR A 178 15.86 -11.25 -7.92
C THR A 178 16.12 -12.74 -8.14
N THR A 179 16.24 -13.49 -7.05
CA THR A 179 16.38 -14.95 -7.10
C THR A 179 15.02 -15.62 -7.25
N LEU A 180 14.99 -16.78 -7.93
CA LEU A 180 13.80 -17.61 -8.10
C LEU A 180 13.45 -18.42 -6.84
N ASP A 181 14.46 -18.71 -6.03
CA ASP A 181 14.37 -19.33 -4.71
C ASP A 181 14.99 -18.41 -3.65
N GLN A 182 14.65 -18.62 -2.39
CA GLN A 182 15.23 -17.89 -1.27
C GLN A 182 16.13 -18.78 -0.40
N PRO A 183 17.06 -18.21 0.39
CA PRO A 183 17.74 -18.94 1.45
C PRO A 183 16.76 -19.64 2.39
N ASP A 184 17.09 -20.87 2.80
CA ASP A 184 16.29 -21.63 3.77
C ASP A 184 16.54 -21.11 5.19
N PHE A 185 15.91 -19.98 5.52
CA PHE A 185 15.97 -19.37 6.84
C PHE A 185 14.72 -18.49 7.09
N PRO A 186 14.19 -18.39 8.33
CA PRO A 186 12.92 -17.71 8.62
C PRO A 186 12.79 -16.26 8.13
N ASP A 187 13.89 -15.50 8.10
CA ASP A 187 13.89 -14.10 7.63
C ASP A 187 13.62 -13.97 6.11
N PHE A 188 13.75 -15.05 5.33
CA PHE A 188 13.57 -15.02 3.88
C PHE A 188 12.21 -15.60 3.50
N VAL A 189 11.27 -14.72 3.13
CA VAL A 189 9.91 -15.12 2.78
C VAL A 189 9.83 -15.61 1.33
N GLY A 190 9.29 -16.82 1.16
CA GLY A 190 9.04 -17.40 -0.17
C GLY A 190 7.75 -16.88 -0.83
N ASP A 191 6.81 -16.36 -0.05
CA ASP A 191 5.53 -15.84 -0.56
C ASP A 191 5.27 -14.46 0.05
N TRP A 192 5.26 -13.44 -0.82
CA TRP A 192 5.16 -12.04 -0.45
C TRP A 192 3.71 -11.55 -0.27
N ASP A 193 2.70 -12.37 -0.58
CA ASP A 193 1.29 -12.05 -0.30
C ASP A 193 0.89 -12.36 1.16
N VAL A 194 1.59 -13.29 1.80
CA VAL A 194 1.23 -13.85 3.13
C VAL A 194 2.20 -13.46 4.24
N VAL A 195 2.90 -12.33 4.08
CA VAL A 195 3.93 -11.88 5.04
C VAL A 195 3.28 -11.45 6.35
N ASN A 196 3.51 -12.22 7.42
CA ASN A 196 3.23 -11.79 8.79
C ASN A 196 4.30 -10.79 9.24
N LYS A 197 3.89 -9.67 9.83
CA LYS A 197 4.72 -8.48 10.14
C LYS A 197 5.73 -8.67 11.30
N GLU A 198 6.13 -9.89 11.63
CA GLU A 198 7.09 -10.15 12.72
C GLU A 198 8.49 -10.42 12.16
N GLY A 199 9.47 -9.58 12.54
CA GLY A 199 10.89 -9.82 12.27
C GLY A 199 11.49 -9.07 11.07
N ASN A 200 12.77 -9.36 10.79
CA ASN A 200 13.50 -8.78 9.67
C ASN A 200 13.17 -9.53 8.38
N LEU A 201 12.53 -8.87 7.42
CA LEU A 201 12.30 -9.45 6.09
C LEU A 201 13.53 -9.26 5.22
N ARG A 202 14.10 -10.34 4.70
CA ARG A 202 15.32 -10.30 3.88
C ARG A 202 15.06 -10.79 2.48
N ALA A 203 15.84 -10.29 1.53
CA ALA A 203 15.80 -10.71 0.15
C ALA A 203 17.19 -10.61 -0.51
N VAL A 204 17.44 -11.50 -1.47
CA VAL A 204 18.66 -11.56 -2.27
C VAL A 204 18.41 -10.99 -3.67
N PHE A 205 19.33 -10.16 -4.13
CA PHE A 205 19.33 -9.50 -5.43
C PHE A 205 20.70 -9.59 -6.10
N VAL A 206 20.72 -9.49 -7.42
CA VAL A 206 21.95 -9.41 -8.20
C VAL A 206 21.85 -8.22 -9.15
N GLY A 207 22.88 -7.39 -9.19
CA GLY A 207 23.04 -6.37 -10.23
C GLY A 207 24.22 -6.73 -11.13
N SER A 208 24.18 -6.42 -12.42
CA SER A 208 25.32 -6.75 -13.30
C SER A 208 25.49 -5.77 -14.45
N LYS A 209 26.75 -5.57 -14.86
CA LYS A 209 27.17 -4.73 -16.00
C LYS A 209 26.83 -5.33 -17.36
N ARG A 210 26.52 -6.63 -17.40
CA ARG A 210 26.12 -7.38 -18.59
C ARG A 210 24.97 -8.33 -18.25
N PRO A 211 24.10 -8.70 -19.21
CA PRO A 211 23.04 -9.68 -18.98
C PRO A 211 23.60 -11.00 -18.42
N LEU A 212 22.89 -11.61 -17.47
CA LEU A 212 23.24 -12.90 -16.89
C LEU A 212 22.24 -13.97 -17.35
N ALA A 213 22.75 -15.13 -17.77
CA ALA A 213 21.94 -16.28 -18.19
C ALA A 213 21.80 -17.35 -17.09
N ALA A 214 21.79 -16.93 -15.83
CA ALA A 214 21.78 -17.84 -14.68
C ALA A 214 20.35 -18.37 -14.40
N SER A 215 20.20 -19.69 -14.32
CA SER A 215 18.89 -20.37 -14.18
C SER A 215 18.18 -20.11 -12.85
N GLY A 216 18.87 -19.52 -11.86
CA GLY A 216 18.33 -19.16 -10.55
C GLY A 216 17.85 -17.71 -10.44
N LEU A 217 17.94 -16.91 -11.51
CA LEU A 217 17.64 -15.47 -11.50
C LEU A 217 16.45 -15.11 -12.41
N THR A 218 15.79 -14.01 -12.06
CA THR A 218 14.76 -13.38 -12.90
C THR A 218 14.81 -11.85 -12.75
N GLU A 219 14.53 -11.14 -13.84
CA GLU A 219 14.48 -9.67 -13.82
C GLU A 219 13.17 -9.13 -13.23
N THR A 220 12.15 -9.98 -13.09
CA THR A 220 10.83 -9.59 -12.56
C THR A 220 10.72 -9.94 -11.08
N LEU A 221 10.25 -8.99 -10.27
CA LEU A 221 9.98 -9.25 -8.86
C LEU A 221 8.90 -10.31 -8.72
N LEU A 222 9.24 -11.39 -8.04
CA LEU A 222 8.32 -12.47 -7.78
C LEU A 222 7.47 -12.15 -6.56
N VAL A 223 6.15 -12.32 -6.70
CA VAL A 223 5.25 -12.42 -5.55
C VAL A 223 5.49 -13.75 -4.83
N ARG A 224 5.75 -14.83 -5.58
CA ARG A 224 5.99 -16.17 -5.04
C ARG A 224 7.24 -16.82 -5.63
N HIS A 225 8.11 -17.32 -4.76
CA HIS A 225 9.35 -18.03 -5.07
C HIS A 225 9.06 -19.53 -5.31
N ARG A 226 9.90 -20.19 -6.12
CA ARG A 226 9.66 -21.54 -6.68
C ARG A 226 9.41 -22.60 -5.60
N HIS A 227 10.06 -22.52 -4.44
CA HIS A 227 9.85 -23.46 -3.31
C HIS A 227 9.07 -22.87 -2.11
N ALA A 228 8.23 -21.86 -2.31
CA ALA A 228 7.44 -21.28 -1.23
C ALA A 228 6.44 -22.28 -0.60
N SER A 229 6.66 -22.60 0.68
CA SER A 229 5.82 -23.49 1.50
C SER A 229 4.33 -23.12 1.43
N ARG A 230 3.46 -24.09 1.08
CA ARG A 230 1.99 -23.95 1.24
C ARG A 230 1.62 -24.10 2.74
N ARG A 231 1.90 -23.11 3.60
CA ARG A 231 1.43 -23.11 4.99
C ARG A 231 0.18 -22.24 5.18
N THR A 232 -0.70 -22.75 6.04
CA THR A 232 -2.08 -22.36 6.30
C THR A 232 -2.28 -20.89 6.65
N ILE A 233 -3.23 -20.27 5.95
CA ILE A 233 -3.70 -18.88 6.07
C ILE A 233 -4.14 -18.59 7.51
N ARG A 234 -3.48 -17.66 8.21
CA ARG A 234 -4.11 -16.88 9.29
C ARG A 234 -4.60 -15.57 8.69
N ARG A 235 -5.92 -15.35 8.71
CA ARG A 235 -6.61 -14.19 8.12
C ARG A 235 -6.13 -12.88 8.76
N ARG A 236 -6.04 -11.81 7.95
CA ARG A 236 -5.85 -10.44 8.46
C ARG A 236 -7.04 -10.05 9.36
N PRO A 237 -6.81 -9.39 10.51
CA PRO A 237 -7.89 -8.82 11.31
C PRO A 237 -8.69 -7.83 10.45
N SER A 238 -10.00 -8.00 10.42
CA SER A 238 -10.91 -7.31 9.47
C SER A 238 -11.60 -6.09 10.07
N ARG A 239 -11.39 -5.85 11.38
CA ARG A 239 -12.07 -4.83 12.19
C ARG A 239 -11.03 -3.94 12.88
N VAL A 240 -11.29 -2.64 12.95
CA VAL A 240 -10.36 -1.64 13.52
C VAL A 240 -11.08 -0.76 14.52
N TRP A 241 -10.51 -0.63 15.73
CA TRP A 241 -10.94 0.31 16.77
C TRP A 241 -9.86 1.37 17.00
N ILE A 242 -10.29 2.59 17.34
CA ILE A 242 -9.42 3.69 17.75
C ILE A 242 -9.86 4.17 19.14
N ASP A 243 -8.94 4.22 20.10
CA ASP A 243 -9.17 4.74 21.46
C ASP A 243 -8.28 5.96 21.71
N VAL A 244 -8.90 7.13 21.87
CA VAL A 244 -8.23 8.41 22.11
C VAL A 244 -8.28 8.74 23.60
N GLY A 245 -7.12 8.90 24.24
CA GLY A 245 -7.01 9.05 25.70
C GLY A 245 -7.05 7.71 26.43
N ALA A 246 -6.29 6.73 25.92
CA ALA A 246 -6.35 5.33 26.31
C ALA A 246 -5.60 5.02 27.61
N ARG A 247 -6.32 4.58 28.65
CA ARG A 247 -5.77 4.16 29.95
C ARG A 247 -5.55 2.64 30.08
N GLY A 248 -5.73 1.91 28.98
CA GLY A 248 -5.52 0.45 28.92
C GLY A 248 -6.75 -0.39 29.26
N GLU A 249 -7.56 -0.04 30.25
CA GLU A 249 -8.66 -0.90 30.73
C GLU A 249 -9.63 -1.36 29.63
N HIS A 250 -10.09 -0.44 28.76
CA HIS A 250 -11.04 -0.76 27.69
C HIS A 250 -10.35 -1.31 26.43
N SER A 251 -9.25 -0.68 26.01
CA SER A 251 -8.52 -1.09 24.80
C SER A 251 -7.95 -2.51 24.92
N ILE A 252 -7.37 -2.86 26.07
CA ILE A 252 -6.78 -4.19 26.29
C ILE A 252 -7.89 -5.24 26.38
N ALA A 253 -8.97 -4.97 27.12
CA ALA A 253 -10.09 -5.90 27.23
C ALA A 253 -10.71 -6.22 25.86
N ALA A 254 -10.84 -5.23 24.98
CA ALA A 254 -11.34 -5.41 23.62
C ALA A 254 -10.39 -6.22 22.73
N ALA A 255 -9.09 -5.91 22.78
CA ALA A 255 -8.09 -6.64 22.00
C ALA A 255 -7.94 -8.10 22.46
N VAL A 256 -8.04 -8.37 23.77
CA VAL A 256 -7.98 -9.73 24.32
C VAL A 256 -9.23 -10.54 23.95
N SER A 257 -10.41 -9.92 23.92
CA SER A 257 -11.67 -10.62 23.65
C SER A 257 -11.87 -10.97 22.16
N ASP A 258 -11.32 -10.18 21.24
CA ASP A 258 -11.38 -10.42 19.80
C ASP A 258 -9.99 -10.34 19.13
N PRO A 259 -9.30 -11.47 18.94
CA PRO A 259 -8.01 -11.51 18.23
C PRO A 259 -8.07 -11.07 16.74
N SER A 260 -9.27 -10.93 16.17
CA SER A 260 -9.49 -10.44 14.80
C SER A 260 -9.74 -8.92 14.72
N LEU A 261 -9.75 -8.24 15.88
CA LEU A 261 -9.83 -6.81 16.02
C LEU A 261 -8.43 -6.20 16.15
N MET A 262 -8.13 -5.15 15.40
CA MET A 262 -6.95 -4.31 15.59
C MET A 262 -7.32 -3.05 16.38
N VAL A 263 -6.65 -2.77 17.50
CA VAL A 263 -6.90 -1.59 18.34
C VAL A 263 -5.73 -0.61 18.25
N HIS A 264 -5.99 0.62 17.83
CA HIS A 264 -5.01 1.73 17.89
C HIS A 264 -5.35 2.65 19.08
N ALA A 265 -4.47 2.69 20.08
CA ALA A 265 -4.69 3.38 21.34
C ALA A 265 -3.72 4.57 21.50
N PHE A 266 -4.26 5.78 21.67
CA PHE A 266 -3.49 7.03 21.76
C PHE A 266 -3.41 7.52 23.21
N GLU A 267 -2.19 7.69 23.72
CA GLU A 267 -1.93 8.22 25.07
C GLU A 267 -0.67 9.12 25.04
N PRO A 268 -0.81 10.45 25.19
CA PRO A 268 0.31 11.38 25.08
C PRO A 268 1.20 11.45 26.33
N LEU A 269 0.74 11.04 27.52
CA LEU A 269 1.54 11.11 28.74
C LEU A 269 2.52 9.93 28.81
N PRO A 270 3.85 10.17 28.85
CA PRO A 270 4.85 9.09 28.78
C PRO A 270 4.64 7.97 29.81
N ALA A 271 4.33 8.33 31.06
CA ALA A 271 4.13 7.36 32.14
C ALA A 271 2.86 6.49 31.98
N LEU A 272 1.83 6.97 31.27
CA LEU A 272 0.63 6.20 30.98
C LEU A 272 0.80 5.37 29.70
N HIS A 273 1.44 5.95 28.68
CA HIS A 273 1.80 5.25 27.45
C HIS A 273 2.71 4.05 27.74
N GLU A 274 3.73 4.21 28.59
CA GLU A 274 4.62 3.12 28.97
C GLU A 274 3.86 1.97 29.65
N LYS A 275 2.91 2.28 30.55
CA LYS A 275 2.04 1.26 31.16
C LYS A 275 1.18 0.55 30.12
N LEU A 276 0.67 1.28 29.13
CA LEU A 276 -0.15 0.71 28.05
C LEU A 276 0.65 -0.24 27.15
N VAL A 277 1.86 0.15 26.74
CA VAL A 277 2.77 -0.69 25.94
C VAL A 277 3.09 -2.00 26.66
N HIS A 278 3.41 -1.94 27.96
CA HIS A 278 3.77 -3.12 28.74
C HIS A 278 2.60 -4.12 28.90
N ALA A 279 1.36 -3.67 28.79
CA ALA A 279 0.16 -4.49 28.96
C ALA A 279 -0.55 -4.85 27.63
N ALA A 280 -0.01 -4.41 26.48
CA ALA A 280 -0.65 -4.56 25.17
C ALA A 280 -0.53 -5.99 24.58
N PRO A 281 -1.64 -6.62 24.14
CA PRO A 281 -1.59 -7.85 23.33
C PRO A 281 -1.17 -7.56 21.87
N ALA A 282 -0.87 -8.62 21.10
CA ALA A 282 -0.31 -8.52 19.74
C ALA A 282 -1.18 -7.76 18.72
N ASN A 283 -2.48 -7.60 19.00
CA ASN A 283 -3.45 -6.89 18.17
C ASN A 283 -3.86 -5.51 18.75
N LEU A 284 -3.04 -4.95 19.66
CA LEU A 284 -3.16 -3.59 20.16
C LEU A 284 -1.86 -2.81 19.90
N MET A 285 -1.99 -1.63 19.29
CA MET A 285 -0.88 -0.71 19.05
C MET A 285 -1.07 0.58 19.86
N ALA A 286 -0.15 0.84 20.79
CA ALA A 286 -0.10 2.08 21.56
C ALA A 286 0.71 3.17 20.82
N HIS A 287 0.22 4.41 20.82
CA HIS A 287 0.84 5.56 20.16
C HIS A 287 1.09 6.68 21.18
N ALA A 288 2.35 7.10 21.33
CA ALA A 288 2.77 8.18 22.23
C ALA A 288 2.50 9.57 21.62
N MET A 289 1.24 9.86 21.33
CA MET A 289 0.82 11.12 20.71
C MET A 289 -0.62 11.47 21.10
N ALA A 290 -0.92 12.77 21.12
CA ALA A 290 -2.27 13.28 21.28
C ALA A 290 -2.97 13.34 19.92
N VAL A 291 -4.28 13.14 19.93
CA VAL A 291 -5.11 13.39 18.74
C VAL A 291 -5.69 14.79 18.82
N TYR A 292 -5.47 15.59 17.78
CA TYR A 292 -5.88 16.99 17.74
C TYR A 292 -6.17 17.45 16.30
N ASP A 293 -6.66 18.67 16.11
CA ASP A 293 -7.07 19.20 14.79
C ASP A 293 -5.90 19.60 13.86
N GLY A 294 -4.66 19.45 14.34
CA GLY A 294 -3.42 19.64 13.58
C GLY A 294 -2.34 18.59 13.85
N ASP A 295 -1.57 18.24 12.81
CA ASP A 295 -0.35 17.43 12.93
C ASP A 295 0.82 18.31 13.40
N GLY A 296 1.61 17.86 14.38
CA GLY A 296 2.75 18.63 14.89
C GLY A 296 3.05 18.40 16.37
N VAL A 297 3.22 19.50 17.12
CA VAL A 297 3.47 19.47 18.57
C VAL A 297 2.56 20.47 19.29
N ALA A 298 2.11 20.13 20.50
CA ALA A 298 1.31 21.01 21.34
C ALA A 298 1.70 20.88 22.83
N SER A 299 1.43 21.92 23.60
CA SER A 299 1.62 21.93 25.06
C SER A 299 0.36 21.46 25.78
N ILE A 300 0.48 20.48 26.68
CA ILE A 300 -0.57 20.01 27.58
C ILE A 300 -0.29 20.43 29.02
N ARG A 301 -1.32 20.81 29.77
CA ARG A 301 -1.25 21.06 31.22
C ARG A 301 -1.84 19.89 32.00
N ILE A 302 -1.24 19.57 33.14
CA ILE A 302 -1.67 18.48 34.02
C ILE A 302 -2.22 19.04 35.33
N ASN A 303 -3.47 18.70 35.66
CA ASN A 303 -4.06 19.06 36.95
C ASN A 303 -3.24 18.45 38.11
N GLY A 304 -3.19 19.13 39.26
CA GLY A 304 -2.33 18.77 40.40
C GLY A 304 -2.42 17.33 40.96
N SER A 305 -3.36 16.50 40.51
CA SER A 305 -3.47 15.07 40.84
C SER A 305 -2.81 14.12 39.82
N GLY A 306 -2.19 14.64 38.74
CA GLY A 306 -1.50 13.83 37.72
C GLY A 306 -2.41 12.95 36.87
N SER A 307 -3.72 13.06 37.05
CA SER A 307 -4.69 12.08 36.56
C SER A 307 -5.49 12.54 35.33
N THR A 308 -5.40 13.80 34.93
CA THR A 308 -6.07 14.37 33.76
C THR A 308 -5.20 15.46 33.12
N SER A 309 -5.18 15.51 31.78
CA SER A 309 -4.46 16.53 31.00
C SER A 309 -5.42 17.22 30.03
N SER A 310 -5.20 18.51 29.76
CA SER A 310 -6.01 19.31 28.83
C SER A 310 -5.13 20.12 27.87
N LEU A 311 -5.64 20.30 26.65
CA LEU A 311 -5.06 21.13 25.57
C LEU A 311 -5.69 22.53 25.48
N THR A 312 -6.78 22.81 26.20
CA THR A 312 -7.51 24.09 26.15
C THR A 312 -7.13 25.03 27.31
N PRO A 313 -6.97 26.35 27.08
CA PRO A 313 -6.87 27.33 28.16
C PRO A 313 -8.22 27.50 28.86
N ILE A 314 -8.26 27.37 30.19
CA ILE A 314 -9.45 27.72 30.98
C ILE A 314 -9.74 29.21 30.76
N GLY A 315 -10.96 29.54 30.32
CA GLY A 315 -11.36 30.91 30.02
C GLY A 315 -11.31 31.82 31.25
N GLU A 316 -10.71 33.00 31.10
CA GLU A 316 -10.73 34.09 32.10
C GLU A 316 -12.13 34.71 32.23
N THR A 317 -13.11 34.00 32.79
CA THR A 317 -14.33 34.63 33.33
C THR A 317 -14.89 33.84 34.51
N ALA A 318 -14.32 34.06 35.68
CA ALA A 318 -15.07 34.11 36.94
C ALA A 318 -14.25 34.90 37.98
N PRO A 319 -14.61 36.16 38.30
CA PRO A 319 -14.02 36.83 39.43
C PRO A 319 -14.53 36.17 40.71
N GLY A 320 -13.60 35.57 41.47
CA GLY A 320 -13.77 35.26 42.88
C GLY A 320 -14.58 34.01 43.21
N ALA A 321 -13.86 32.90 43.43
CA ALA A 321 -14.29 31.89 44.38
C ALA A 321 -13.08 31.42 45.19
N PHE A 322 -12.75 32.19 46.24
CA PHE A 322 -12.00 31.67 47.37
C PHE A 322 -12.77 30.45 47.92
N ARG A 323 -12.19 29.25 47.81
CA ARG A 323 -12.59 28.10 48.62
C ARG A 323 -11.35 27.47 49.24
N GLU A 324 -11.19 27.78 50.53
CA GLU A 324 -10.48 27.02 51.57
C GLU A 324 -9.07 26.51 51.25
N GLY A 325 -8.08 27.41 51.40
CA GLY A 325 -6.85 27.05 52.13
C GLY A 325 -5.70 26.38 51.37
N HIS A 326 -5.78 26.20 50.05
CA HIS A 326 -4.64 25.67 49.27
C HIS A 326 -4.17 26.64 48.18
N LEU A 327 -2.88 26.99 48.23
CA LEU A 327 -2.19 27.72 47.15
C LEU A 327 -2.31 26.92 45.85
N VAL A 328 -2.95 27.50 44.83
CA VAL A 328 -2.96 26.95 43.46
C VAL A 328 -1.52 27.04 42.93
N GLY A 329 -0.79 25.94 43.00
CA GLY A 329 0.55 25.81 42.42
C GLY A 329 0.49 25.83 40.90
N LYS A 330 1.48 26.44 40.25
CA LYS A 330 1.64 26.42 38.79
C LYS A 330 1.66 24.97 38.30
N GLU A 331 0.68 24.58 37.50
CA GLU A 331 0.60 23.24 36.91
C GLU A 331 1.75 23.03 35.90
N PRO A 332 2.40 21.86 35.89
CA PRO A 332 3.47 21.57 34.93
C PRO A 332 2.93 21.41 33.51
N GLU A 333 3.64 22.00 32.55
CA GLU A 333 3.32 22.00 31.11
C GLU A 333 4.27 21.05 30.37
N PHE A 334 3.73 20.17 29.52
CA PHE A 334 4.49 19.18 28.74
C PHE A 334 4.26 19.36 27.25
N VAL A 335 5.30 19.23 26.43
CA VAL A 335 5.17 19.23 24.97
C VAL A 335 4.96 17.80 24.48
N VAL A 336 3.92 17.58 23.69
CA VAL A 336 3.56 16.28 23.13
C VAL A 336 3.37 16.35 21.62
N GLN A 337 3.60 15.24 20.92
CA GLN A 337 3.29 15.10 19.50
C GLN A 337 1.77 15.09 19.30
N THR A 338 1.28 15.75 18.26
CA THR A 338 -0.13 15.74 17.85
C THR A 338 -0.29 15.16 16.46
N THR A 339 -1.39 14.44 16.24
CA THR A 339 -1.78 13.99 14.90
C THR A 339 -3.28 14.15 14.65
N ARG A 340 -3.65 14.34 13.38
CA ARG A 340 -5.02 14.25 12.91
C ARG A 340 -5.41 12.79 12.65
N LEU A 341 -6.63 12.39 13.02
CA LEU A 341 -7.12 11.04 12.70
C LEU A 341 -7.20 10.79 11.20
N GLU A 342 -7.56 11.79 10.40
CA GLU A 342 -7.54 11.68 8.93
C GLU A 342 -6.15 11.31 8.39
N THR A 343 -5.11 12.01 8.86
CA THR A 343 -3.71 11.78 8.49
C THR A 343 -3.28 10.40 8.92
N PHE A 344 -3.57 10.03 10.18
CA PHE A 344 -3.26 8.72 10.73
C PHE A 344 -3.94 7.59 9.93
N MET A 345 -5.24 7.71 9.64
CA MET A 345 -6.01 6.72 8.89
C MET A 345 -5.48 6.56 7.46
N ARG A 346 -5.11 7.66 6.79
CA ARG A 346 -4.48 7.63 5.45
C ARG A 346 -3.14 6.90 5.47
N HIS A 347 -2.24 7.24 6.39
CA HIS A 347 -0.91 6.63 6.46
C HIS A 347 -0.93 5.16 6.84
N ASN A 348 -1.91 4.73 7.64
CA ASN A 348 -2.05 3.34 8.08
C ASN A 348 -2.96 2.50 7.18
N GLY A 349 -3.49 3.06 6.08
CA GLY A 349 -4.39 2.35 5.18
C GLY A 349 -5.70 1.92 5.84
N ILE A 350 -6.16 2.67 6.84
CA ILE A 350 -7.39 2.38 7.57
C ILE A 350 -8.57 2.93 6.77
N GLY A 351 -9.32 2.02 6.14
CA GLY A 351 -10.50 2.35 5.35
C GLY A 351 -11.69 2.75 6.22
N THR A 352 -12.06 1.88 7.18
CA THR A 352 -13.18 2.11 8.10
C THR A 352 -12.78 1.83 9.53
N VAL A 353 -13.34 2.59 10.47
CA VAL A 353 -13.18 2.36 11.91
C VAL A 353 -14.53 1.96 12.47
N GLU A 354 -14.57 0.81 13.12
CA GLU A 354 -15.82 0.30 13.69
C GLU A 354 -16.21 1.07 14.94
N LEU A 355 -15.25 1.36 15.82
CA LEU A 355 -15.48 2.16 17.02
C LEU A 355 -14.35 3.18 17.19
N LEU A 356 -14.75 4.45 17.28
CA LEU A 356 -13.91 5.53 17.79
C LEU A 356 -14.35 5.86 19.22
N LYS A 357 -13.49 5.58 20.19
CA LYS A 357 -13.67 5.97 21.59
C LYS A 357 -12.87 7.24 21.87
N ILE A 358 -13.51 8.23 22.49
CA ILE A 358 -12.91 9.52 22.83
C ILE A 358 -13.02 9.74 24.34
N ASN A 359 -11.87 9.89 24.99
CA ASN A 359 -11.72 10.21 26.40
C ASN A 359 -10.67 11.33 26.55
N ALA A 360 -10.96 12.49 25.98
CA ALA A 360 -10.07 13.64 25.92
C ALA A 360 -10.81 14.91 26.38
N PRO A 361 -11.07 15.06 27.70
CA PRO A 361 -11.92 16.13 28.22
C PRO A 361 -11.37 17.51 27.83
N GLY A 362 -12.24 18.36 27.27
CA GLY A 362 -11.88 19.68 26.75
C GLY A 362 -11.32 19.68 25.32
N ALA A 363 -11.08 18.50 24.71
CA ALA A 363 -10.57 18.35 23.35
C ALA A 363 -11.44 17.46 22.45
N ASP A 364 -12.58 16.97 22.95
CA ASP A 364 -13.46 16.03 22.23
C ASP A 364 -13.86 16.53 20.83
N LEU A 365 -14.22 17.82 20.70
CA LEU A 365 -14.57 18.42 19.41
C LEU A 365 -13.36 18.57 18.48
N ALA A 366 -12.16 18.83 19.02
CA ALA A 366 -10.93 18.89 18.22
C ALA A 366 -10.55 17.50 17.68
N VAL A 367 -10.73 16.45 18.49
CA VAL A 367 -10.57 15.05 18.05
C VAL A 367 -11.54 14.74 16.90
N LEU A 368 -12.81 15.15 17.01
CA LEU A 368 -13.78 14.95 15.93
C LEU A 368 -13.43 15.74 14.66
N ARG A 369 -13.02 17.00 14.80
CA ARG A 369 -12.56 17.82 13.66
C ARG A 369 -11.32 17.23 12.98
N SER A 370 -10.47 16.53 13.72
CA SER A 370 -9.27 15.88 13.20
C SER A 370 -9.56 14.79 12.16
N LEU A 371 -10.79 14.28 12.11
CA LEU A 371 -11.24 13.31 11.10
C LEU A 371 -11.51 13.95 9.74
N GLY A 372 -11.71 15.27 9.67
CA GLY A 372 -12.13 15.95 8.44
C GLY A 372 -13.34 15.25 7.80
N ASP A 373 -13.27 15.00 6.50
CA ASP A 373 -14.32 14.30 5.76
C ASP A 373 -14.35 12.78 6.02
N ARG A 374 -13.29 12.23 6.63
CA ARG A 374 -13.18 10.80 6.99
C ARG A 374 -14.01 10.42 8.20
N ILE A 375 -14.65 11.38 8.89
CA ILE A 375 -15.64 11.07 9.94
C ILE A 375 -16.75 10.16 9.40
N LYS A 376 -17.01 10.20 8.08
CA LYS A 376 -17.95 9.30 7.42
C LYS A 376 -17.56 7.83 7.49
N ASP A 377 -16.28 7.52 7.66
CA ASP A 377 -15.76 6.16 7.71
C ASP A 377 -15.76 5.56 9.12
N ILE A 378 -16.25 6.33 10.10
CA ILE A 378 -16.44 5.91 11.49
C ILE A 378 -17.87 5.39 11.64
N LYS A 379 -18.02 4.13 12.08
CA LYS A 379 -19.34 3.50 12.25
C LYS A 379 -20.00 3.91 13.57
N GLN A 380 -19.23 3.89 14.66
CA GLN A 380 -19.70 4.24 16.00
C GLN A 380 -18.71 5.18 16.68
N ILE A 381 -19.25 6.18 17.37
CA ILE A 381 -18.46 7.10 18.19
C ILE A 381 -18.96 7.01 19.62
N ARG A 382 -18.04 6.82 20.56
CA ARG A 382 -18.32 6.83 22.00
C ARG A 382 -17.49 7.91 22.68
N ILE A 383 -18.17 8.87 23.29
CA ILE A 383 -17.53 10.01 23.95
C ILE A 383 -17.75 9.90 25.45
N GLU A 384 -16.67 9.92 26.22
CA GLU A 384 -16.73 9.88 27.69
C GLU A 384 -16.75 11.32 28.27
N THR A 385 -17.81 12.10 28.00
CA THR A 385 -18.02 13.42 28.62
C THR A 385 -19.12 13.41 29.69
N GLY A 386 -18.86 14.11 30.80
CA GLY A 386 -19.84 14.37 31.87
C GLY A 386 -19.16 14.74 33.21
N PRO A 387 -19.77 15.63 34.02
CA PRO A 387 -19.12 16.29 35.15
C PRO A 387 -18.81 15.30 36.28
N LYS A 388 -17.59 15.37 36.83
CA LYS A 388 -17.36 15.01 38.23
C LYS A 388 -17.68 16.24 39.06
N ALA A 389 -18.46 16.08 40.13
CA ALA A 389 -18.79 17.16 41.06
C ALA A 389 -17.52 17.94 41.42
N GLY A 390 -17.47 19.22 41.06
CA GLY A 390 -16.36 20.13 41.37
C GLY A 390 -15.32 20.37 40.27
N GLN A 391 -15.46 19.84 39.05
CA GLN A 391 -14.62 20.23 37.91
C GLN A 391 -15.41 21.11 36.93
N VAL A 392 -14.93 22.33 36.74
CA VAL A 392 -15.40 23.29 35.73
C VAL A 392 -14.77 22.90 34.41
N ASP A 393 -15.61 22.56 33.42
CA ASP A 393 -15.49 22.95 32.00
C ASP A 393 -16.25 21.96 31.14
N TYR A 394 -17.57 22.16 31.11
CA TYR A 394 -18.40 21.99 29.92
C TYR A 394 -19.56 22.98 30.10
N GLY A 395 -19.54 24.06 29.33
CA GLY A 395 -20.72 24.93 29.25
C GLY A 395 -21.83 24.19 28.50
N PRO A 396 -23.12 24.44 28.81
CA PRO A 396 -24.24 23.87 28.03
C PRO A 396 -24.18 24.21 26.53
N ALA A 397 -23.41 25.24 26.14
CA ALA A 397 -23.16 25.61 24.75
C ALA A 397 -22.22 24.63 24.01
N ASP A 398 -21.24 24.03 24.69
CA ASP A 398 -20.25 23.14 24.06
C ASP A 398 -20.85 21.75 23.79
N GLU A 399 -21.72 21.27 24.68
CA GLU A 399 -22.49 20.04 24.49
C GLU A 399 -23.46 20.17 23.30
N ALA A 400 -24.16 21.31 23.19
CA ALA A 400 -25.02 21.60 22.05
C ALA A 400 -24.23 21.66 20.72
N ALA A 401 -23.04 22.26 20.72
CA ALA A 401 -22.18 22.31 19.54
C ALA A 401 -21.67 20.93 19.12
N LEU A 402 -21.34 20.06 20.08
CA LEU A 402 -20.92 18.68 19.83
C LEU A 402 -22.05 17.85 19.23
N ILE A 403 -23.25 17.95 19.80
CA ILE A 403 -24.46 17.27 19.32
C ILE A 403 -24.81 17.75 17.91
N ALA A 404 -24.81 19.06 17.67
CA ALA A 404 -25.06 19.62 16.34
C ALA A 404 -24.02 19.13 15.32
N PHE A 405 -22.74 19.14 15.67
CA PHE A 405 -21.66 18.69 14.79
C PHE A 405 -21.82 17.23 14.34
N LEU A 406 -22.22 16.35 15.26
CA LEU A 406 -22.46 14.93 14.99
C LEU A 406 -23.77 14.71 14.21
N ALA A 407 -24.85 15.42 14.57
CA ALA A 407 -26.14 15.33 13.89
C ALA A 407 -26.05 15.78 12.42
N GLU A 408 -25.35 16.88 12.13
CA GLU A 408 -25.05 17.34 10.77
C GLU A 408 -24.34 16.27 9.91
N ARG A 409 -23.66 15.32 10.55
CA ARG A 409 -22.85 14.29 9.90
C ARG A 409 -23.50 12.90 9.94
N GLY A 410 -24.79 12.86 10.22
CA GLY A 410 -25.63 11.66 10.10
C GLY A 410 -25.56 10.70 11.28
N PHE A 411 -25.04 11.15 12.43
CA PHE A 411 -25.02 10.39 13.67
C PHE A 411 -26.26 10.71 14.52
N VAL A 412 -26.87 9.67 15.09
CA VAL A 412 -28.04 9.75 15.97
C VAL A 412 -27.63 9.33 17.37
N ILE A 413 -28.05 10.12 18.35
CA ILE A 413 -27.79 9.86 19.77
C ILE A 413 -28.76 8.78 20.23
N GLU A 414 -28.23 7.62 20.63
CA GLU A 414 -29.03 6.57 21.24
C GLU A 414 -29.16 6.83 22.76
N PRO A 415 -30.37 6.76 23.33
CA PRO A 415 -30.52 6.73 24.78
C PRO A 415 -29.94 5.41 25.31
N PRO A 416 -29.26 5.42 26.47
CA PRO A 416 -28.62 4.22 27.00
C PRO A 416 -29.67 3.13 27.32
N GLU A 417 -29.50 1.93 26.77
CA GLU A 417 -30.32 0.77 27.10
C GLU A 417 -30.17 0.39 28.60
N GLY A 418 -31.31 0.22 29.28
CA GLY A 418 -31.44 -0.56 30.51
C GLY A 418 -30.57 -0.16 31.71
N GLN A 419 -30.98 0.86 32.47
CA GLN A 419 -30.50 1.02 33.86
C GLN A 419 -31.23 0.06 34.80
N ALA A 420 -30.59 -1.05 35.14
CA ALA A 420 -30.72 -1.59 36.48
C ALA A 420 -29.82 -0.76 37.41
N GLN A 421 -30.46 0.12 38.20
CA GLN A 421 -29.92 0.80 39.38
C GLN A 421 -28.51 1.42 39.29
N GLY A 422 -28.46 2.75 39.15
CA GLY A 422 -27.48 3.57 39.89
C GLY A 422 -26.15 3.91 39.22
N LYS A 423 -25.94 3.64 37.93
CA LYS A 423 -24.79 4.18 37.18
C LYS A 423 -25.28 4.95 35.94
N GLN A 424 -25.01 6.25 35.89
CA GLN A 424 -25.26 7.09 34.71
C GLN A 424 -24.39 6.61 33.53
N GLY A 425 -24.94 5.72 32.69
CA GLY A 425 -24.36 5.35 31.40
C GLY A 425 -24.56 6.49 30.38
N ARG A 426 -23.48 6.87 29.68
CA ARG A 426 -23.40 8.00 28.74
C ARG A 426 -23.82 7.58 27.32
N PRO A 427 -24.34 8.51 26.48
CA PRO A 427 -24.94 8.17 25.20
C PRO A 427 -23.94 7.55 24.22
N ILE A 428 -24.40 6.52 23.50
CA ILE A 428 -23.74 5.96 22.32
C ILE A 428 -24.31 6.71 21.12
N VAL A 429 -23.47 7.10 20.16
CA VAL A 429 -23.94 7.78 18.94
C VAL A 429 -23.63 6.89 17.73
N ALA A 430 -24.68 6.41 17.06
CA ALA A 430 -24.62 5.51 15.91
C ALA A 430 -25.33 6.13 14.69
N ARG A 431 -24.98 5.76 13.46
CA ARG A 431 -25.62 6.33 12.26
C ARG A 431 -27.10 5.94 12.13
N GLN A 432 -27.93 6.85 11.63
CA GLN A 432 -29.40 6.70 11.48
C GLN A 432 -29.86 5.49 10.65
N SER A 433 -28.99 4.82 9.88
CA SER A 433 -29.32 3.64 9.07
C SER A 433 -29.57 2.35 9.89
N SER A 434 -29.63 2.42 11.22
CA SER A 434 -29.79 1.26 12.09
C SER A 434 -31.11 1.18 12.88
N LEU A 435 -32.08 2.11 12.72
CA LEU A 435 -33.36 2.09 13.47
C LEU A 435 -34.55 2.62 12.63
N ASP A 436 -35.48 1.78 12.18
CA ASP A 436 -36.82 1.53 12.80
C ASP A 436 -37.83 0.82 11.83
N PRO A 437 -38.89 0.16 12.36
CA PRO A 437 -39.73 -0.85 11.72
C PRO A 437 -41.13 -0.35 11.28
N THR A 438 -41.85 -1.28 10.62
CA THR A 438 -43.28 -1.28 10.25
C THR A 438 -43.69 -0.53 8.98
N GLY A 439 -44.15 -1.29 7.97
CA GLY A 439 -44.93 -0.72 6.87
C GLY A 439 -44.90 -1.45 5.52
N ALA A 440 -45.13 -2.77 5.51
CA ALA A 440 -45.45 -3.63 4.35
C ALA A 440 -44.43 -3.71 3.19
N PRO A 441 -44.08 -4.93 2.71
CA PRO A 441 -43.02 -5.11 1.73
C PRO A 441 -43.50 -4.76 0.32
N PRO A 442 -42.80 -3.91 -0.44
CA PRO A 442 -42.86 -3.92 -1.89
C PRO A 442 -41.62 -4.63 -2.44
N GLU A 443 -41.87 -5.83 -2.98
CA GLU A 443 -41.22 -6.49 -4.12
C GLU A 443 -39.67 -6.50 -4.18
N ASP A 444 -39.10 -7.68 -3.91
CA ASP A 444 -37.82 -8.13 -4.48
C ASP A 444 -37.96 -8.28 -6.02
N PRO A 445 -36.88 -8.32 -6.82
CA PRO A 445 -35.54 -7.71 -6.72
C PRO A 445 -35.12 -7.07 -8.08
N GLU A 446 -33.91 -6.46 -8.22
CA GLU A 446 -32.94 -6.73 -9.32
C GLU A 446 -31.79 -5.69 -9.46
N ASN A 447 -30.60 -6.13 -9.03
CA ASN A 447 -29.34 -6.08 -9.78
C ASN A 447 -28.71 -4.72 -10.20
N ASP A 448 -28.65 -3.76 -9.29
CA ASP A 448 -27.79 -2.58 -9.48
C ASP A 448 -26.33 -2.98 -9.20
N ALA A 449 -25.49 -3.09 -10.25
CA ALA A 449 -24.06 -3.40 -10.13
C ALA A 449 -23.25 -2.17 -9.71
N THR A 450 -23.80 -1.42 -8.75
CA THR A 450 -23.21 -0.19 -8.25
C THR A 450 -21.81 -0.49 -7.69
N GLY A 451 -20.82 0.27 -8.16
CA GLY A 451 -19.40 0.05 -7.83
C GLY A 451 -18.65 -0.90 -8.76
N LEU A 452 -19.28 -1.43 -9.83
CA LEU A 452 -18.59 -2.25 -10.83
C LEU A 452 -17.43 -1.49 -11.50
N TYR A 453 -17.63 -0.21 -11.81
CA TYR A 453 -16.56 0.72 -12.13
C TYR A 453 -16.75 1.98 -11.31
N GLU A 454 -15.73 2.35 -10.54
CA GLU A 454 -15.74 3.59 -9.78
C GLU A 454 -14.77 4.57 -10.41
N LEU A 455 -15.28 5.63 -11.06
CA LEU A 455 -14.41 6.60 -11.76
C LEU A 455 -13.35 7.23 -10.84
N LYS A 456 -13.62 7.38 -9.53
CA LYS A 456 -12.64 7.87 -8.54
C LYS A 456 -11.45 6.92 -8.29
N ALA A 457 -11.59 5.65 -8.65
CA ALA A 457 -10.54 4.64 -8.55
C ALA A 457 -9.66 4.58 -9.81
N PHE A 458 -9.76 5.59 -10.69
CA PHE A 458 -8.94 5.68 -11.89
C PHE A 458 -7.44 5.68 -11.59
N GLU A 459 -6.69 5.06 -12.47
CA GLU A 459 -5.24 5.18 -12.62
C GLU A 459 -4.98 6.12 -13.80
N THR A 460 -4.15 7.13 -13.59
CA THR A 460 -3.67 7.98 -14.70
C THR A 460 -2.60 7.22 -15.48
N ALA A 461 -2.83 6.98 -16.76
CA ALA A 461 -1.85 6.34 -17.63
C ALA A 461 -0.93 7.39 -18.29
N ALA A 462 -1.46 8.22 -19.19
CA ALA A 462 -0.72 9.29 -19.85
C ALA A 462 -1.57 10.57 -20.00
N GLY A 463 -1.10 11.65 -19.40
CA GLY A 463 -1.79 12.93 -19.37
C GLY A 463 -2.02 13.39 -17.94
N ASN A 464 -3.02 14.23 -17.73
CA ASN A 464 -3.44 14.69 -16.42
C ASN A 464 -4.91 14.33 -16.23
N VAL A 465 -5.20 13.52 -15.22
CA VAL A 465 -6.55 13.06 -14.92
C VAL A 465 -6.82 13.32 -13.46
N ARG A 466 -8.00 13.88 -13.17
CA ARG A 466 -8.42 14.26 -11.82
C ARG A 466 -9.87 13.91 -11.62
N PHE A 467 -10.21 13.46 -10.42
CA PHE A 467 -11.59 13.24 -10.04
C PHE A 467 -12.07 14.42 -9.18
N LEU A 468 -13.03 15.18 -9.70
CA LEU A 468 -13.55 16.41 -9.11
C LEU A 468 -15.07 16.43 -9.30
N ASP A 469 -15.81 16.78 -8.26
CA ASP A 469 -17.29 16.94 -8.30
C ASP A 469 -18.05 15.78 -8.95
N ASP A 470 -17.64 14.55 -8.60
CA ASP A 470 -18.22 13.31 -9.12
C ASP A 470 -18.03 13.10 -10.64
N ARG A 471 -17.02 13.74 -11.23
CA ARG A 471 -16.62 13.58 -12.63
C ARG A 471 -15.12 13.39 -12.73
N LEU A 472 -14.71 12.73 -13.79
CA LEU A 472 -13.32 12.55 -14.16
C LEU A 472 -12.94 13.57 -15.22
N GLU A 473 -12.19 14.59 -14.82
CA GLU A 473 -11.54 15.52 -15.75
C GLU A 473 -10.33 14.83 -16.38
N VAL A 474 -10.24 14.88 -17.70
CA VAL A 474 -9.23 14.18 -18.49
C VAL A 474 -8.58 15.15 -19.45
N THR A 475 -7.29 15.41 -19.25
CA THR A 475 -6.40 16.00 -20.26
C THR A 475 -5.47 14.91 -20.79
N THR A 476 -5.54 14.57 -22.06
CA THR A 476 -4.67 13.55 -22.64
C THR A 476 -3.33 14.15 -23.06
N THR A 477 -2.34 13.28 -23.30
CA THR A 477 -1.18 13.67 -24.13
C THR A 477 -1.58 13.75 -25.61
N ALA A 478 -0.74 14.36 -26.44
CA ALA A 478 -1.00 14.52 -27.87
C ALA A 478 -0.89 13.22 -28.69
N ALA A 479 -0.37 12.14 -28.10
CA ALA A 479 -0.25 10.85 -28.77
C ALA A 479 -1.65 10.24 -28.95
N GLN A 480 -2.05 10.02 -30.21
CA GLN A 480 -3.32 9.36 -30.51
C GLN A 480 -3.31 7.93 -29.96
N TRP A 481 -4.43 7.52 -29.38
CA TRP A 481 -4.70 6.24 -28.72
C TRP A 481 -3.97 5.99 -27.41
N ALA A 482 -3.19 6.95 -26.92
CA ALA A 482 -2.60 6.87 -25.58
C ALA A 482 -3.71 6.91 -24.52
N TYR A 483 -3.69 5.94 -23.60
CA TYR A 483 -4.61 5.89 -22.49
C TYR A 483 -4.33 7.05 -21.54
N ALA A 484 -5.39 7.74 -21.11
CA ALA A 484 -5.29 8.82 -20.14
C ALA A 484 -5.77 8.36 -18.77
N ALA A 485 -6.94 7.72 -18.72
CA ALA A 485 -7.48 7.15 -17.50
C ALA A 485 -7.80 5.67 -17.67
N VAL A 486 -7.54 4.87 -16.64
CA VAL A 486 -7.82 3.45 -16.59
C VAL A 486 -8.54 3.16 -15.28
N ILE A 487 -9.77 2.67 -15.34
CA ILE A 487 -10.64 2.43 -14.20
C ILE A 487 -10.78 0.92 -13.98
N PRO A 488 -10.37 0.39 -12.82
CA PRO A 488 -10.45 -1.03 -12.54
C PRO A 488 -11.91 -1.50 -12.44
N VAL A 489 -12.14 -2.75 -12.85
CA VAL A 489 -13.44 -3.42 -12.73
C VAL A 489 -13.52 -4.23 -11.43
N ASP A 490 -14.57 -4.03 -10.64
CA ASP A 490 -14.91 -4.92 -9.51
C ASP A 490 -15.86 -6.01 -9.98
N ARG A 491 -15.29 -7.13 -10.46
CA ARG A 491 -16.04 -8.24 -11.05
C ARG A 491 -17.00 -8.94 -10.09
N THR A 492 -16.96 -8.62 -8.81
CA THR A 492 -17.90 -9.18 -7.82
C THR A 492 -19.25 -8.46 -7.82
N ARG A 493 -19.36 -7.33 -8.53
CA ARG A 493 -20.53 -6.45 -8.52
C ARG A 493 -21.58 -6.77 -9.58
N ALA A 494 -21.27 -7.59 -10.58
CA ALA A 494 -22.24 -8.07 -11.54
C ALA A 494 -22.16 -9.61 -11.67
N PRO A 495 -23.29 -10.32 -11.85
CA PRO A 495 -23.28 -11.77 -11.99
C PRO A 495 -22.63 -12.22 -13.30
N LYS A 496 -21.98 -13.38 -13.27
CA LYS A 496 -21.45 -14.03 -14.48
C LYS A 496 -22.55 -14.33 -15.49
N GLY A 497 -22.25 -14.19 -16.78
CA GLY A 497 -23.22 -14.38 -17.87
C GLY A 497 -24.27 -13.27 -18.04
N SER A 498 -24.28 -12.24 -17.19
CA SER A 498 -25.23 -11.12 -17.32
C SER A 498 -24.84 -10.13 -18.43
N ILE A 499 -25.82 -9.39 -18.93
CA ILE A 499 -25.63 -8.22 -19.79
C ILE A 499 -25.48 -7.01 -18.87
N VAL A 500 -24.40 -6.26 -19.02
CA VAL A 500 -24.16 -5.03 -18.23
C VAL A 500 -24.13 -3.83 -19.16
N ARG A 501 -24.86 -2.78 -18.82
CA ARG A 501 -24.89 -1.52 -19.57
C ARG A 501 -24.38 -0.38 -18.70
N LEU A 502 -23.50 0.44 -19.27
CA LEU A 502 -22.88 1.59 -18.59
C LEU A 502 -23.19 2.87 -19.35
N ASP A 503 -23.86 3.79 -18.69
CA ASP A 503 -24.16 5.12 -19.25
C ASP A 503 -23.13 6.14 -18.77
N LEU A 504 -22.40 6.74 -19.71
CA LEU A 504 -21.40 7.78 -19.45
C LEU A 504 -21.87 9.11 -20.05
N ALA A 505 -21.70 10.20 -19.30
CA ALA A 505 -21.80 11.55 -19.83
C ALA A 505 -20.40 12.11 -20.12
N LEU A 506 -20.15 12.47 -21.37
CA LEU A 506 -18.90 13.03 -21.86
C LEU A 506 -19.10 14.48 -22.29
N ASP A 507 -18.37 15.39 -21.64
CA ASP A 507 -18.33 16.82 -21.96
C ASP A 507 -16.93 17.13 -22.49
N ILE A 508 -16.79 17.32 -23.80
CA ILE A 508 -15.48 17.45 -24.45
C ILE A 508 -15.38 18.85 -25.02
N ASP A 509 -14.44 19.64 -24.51
CA ASP A 509 -14.24 21.03 -24.92
C ASP A 509 -13.09 21.19 -25.93
N ALA A 510 -12.18 20.21 -26.02
CA ALA A 510 -11.12 20.18 -27.03
C ALA A 510 -10.75 18.75 -27.47
N GLY A 511 -10.57 18.56 -28.78
CA GLY A 511 -10.13 17.28 -29.36
C GLY A 511 -11.23 16.23 -29.40
N SER A 512 -10.86 14.97 -29.10
CA SER A 512 -11.75 13.81 -29.10
C SER A 512 -11.27 12.75 -28.11
N LEU A 513 -12.19 12.25 -27.29
CA LEU A 513 -11.93 11.19 -26.31
C LEU A 513 -12.68 9.92 -26.71
N GLU A 514 -12.03 8.78 -26.51
CA GLU A 514 -12.67 7.47 -26.60
C GLU A 514 -12.80 6.83 -25.22
N ALA A 515 -14.01 6.42 -24.88
CA ALA A 515 -14.30 5.60 -23.71
C ALA A 515 -14.52 4.15 -24.15
N GLY A 516 -13.89 3.18 -23.48
CA GLY A 516 -14.09 1.78 -23.85
C GLY A 516 -13.73 0.80 -22.74
N ILE A 517 -14.34 -0.38 -22.79
CA ILE A 517 -14.15 -1.45 -21.81
C ILE A 517 -13.29 -2.53 -22.45
N LEU A 518 -12.16 -2.83 -21.81
CA LEU A 518 -11.25 -3.90 -22.25
C LEU A 518 -11.78 -5.27 -21.81
N ASN A 519 -11.26 -6.33 -22.41
CA ASN A 519 -11.36 -7.68 -21.84
C ASN A 519 -10.36 -7.88 -20.69
N GLU A 520 -10.51 -8.95 -19.90
CA GLU A 520 -9.69 -9.24 -18.71
C GLU A 520 -8.20 -9.42 -19.03
N ALA A 521 -7.88 -9.93 -20.22
CA ALA A 521 -6.50 -10.06 -20.70
C ALA A 521 -5.89 -8.75 -21.24
N GLU A 522 -6.71 -7.70 -21.37
CA GLU A 522 -6.36 -6.37 -21.87
C GLU A 522 -5.78 -6.35 -23.29
N THR A 523 -6.21 -7.29 -24.11
CA THR A 523 -5.75 -7.44 -25.49
C THR A 523 -6.71 -6.82 -26.51
N SER A 524 -7.99 -6.60 -26.16
CA SER A 524 -8.99 -6.00 -27.03
C SER A 524 -10.10 -5.27 -26.26
N PHE A 525 -10.80 -4.35 -26.94
CA PHE A 525 -12.03 -3.75 -26.42
C PHE A 525 -13.22 -4.68 -26.59
N ILE A 526 -14.00 -4.86 -25.53
CA ILE A 526 -15.34 -5.47 -25.56
C ILE A 526 -16.31 -4.50 -26.23
N THR A 527 -16.23 -3.22 -25.86
CA THR A 527 -17.00 -2.12 -26.45
C THR A 527 -16.25 -0.81 -26.28
N ALA A 528 -16.40 0.13 -27.21
CA ALA A 528 -15.81 1.45 -27.15
C ALA A 528 -16.61 2.46 -27.99
N VAL A 529 -16.56 3.73 -27.60
CA VAL A 529 -17.20 4.84 -28.30
C VAL A 529 -16.31 6.07 -28.27
N SER A 530 -16.10 6.68 -29.44
CA SER A 530 -15.34 7.93 -29.61
C SER A 530 -16.30 9.11 -29.73
N CYS A 531 -16.00 10.20 -29.02
CA CYS A 531 -16.77 11.44 -29.06
C CYS A 531 -15.84 12.62 -29.36
N GLU A 532 -16.28 13.54 -30.21
CA GLU A 532 -15.56 14.77 -30.54
C GLU A 532 -16.03 15.95 -29.67
N ALA A 533 -15.21 17.00 -29.60
CA ALA A 533 -15.53 18.22 -28.88
C ALA A 533 -16.84 18.84 -29.35
N GLY A 534 -17.69 19.23 -28.41
CA GLY A 534 -19.06 19.65 -28.69
C GLY A 534 -19.94 19.67 -27.44
N PRO A 535 -21.28 19.80 -27.60
CA PRO A 535 -22.19 19.77 -26.47
C PRO A 535 -22.11 18.43 -25.71
N LEU A 536 -22.51 18.43 -24.44
CA LEU A 536 -22.55 17.24 -23.59
C LEU A 536 -23.24 16.06 -24.30
N GLN A 537 -22.52 14.94 -24.40
CA GLN A 537 -23.00 13.70 -25.03
C GLN A 537 -23.19 12.63 -23.97
N THR A 538 -24.28 11.87 -24.05
CA THR A 538 -24.47 10.65 -23.23
C THR A 538 -24.29 9.44 -24.13
N VAL A 539 -23.43 8.52 -23.71
CA VAL A 539 -23.06 7.33 -24.47
C VAL A 539 -23.21 6.08 -23.62
N GLU A 540 -23.69 5.00 -24.24
CA GLU A 540 -23.89 3.71 -23.58
C GLU A 540 -22.81 2.72 -24.03
N LEU A 541 -22.15 2.08 -23.07
CA LEU A 541 -21.23 0.97 -23.29
C LEU A 541 -21.89 -0.32 -22.82
N VAL A 542 -22.17 -1.23 -23.76
CA VAL A 542 -22.82 -2.52 -23.48
C VAL A 542 -21.81 -3.65 -23.44
N ILE A 543 -21.79 -4.36 -22.32
CA ILE A 543 -21.09 -5.64 -22.13
C ILE A 543 -22.13 -6.75 -22.31
N PRO A 544 -22.09 -7.51 -23.42
CA PRO A 544 -23.12 -8.50 -23.73
C PRO A 544 -23.02 -9.78 -22.88
N CYS A 545 -21.87 -10.05 -22.27
CA CYS A 545 -21.70 -11.18 -21.35
C CYS A 545 -20.60 -10.86 -20.33
N PHE A 546 -20.96 -10.85 -19.05
CA PHE A 546 -20.11 -10.43 -17.94
C PHE A 546 -19.25 -11.57 -17.37
N ASP A 547 -18.27 -12.07 -18.14
CA ASP A 547 -17.40 -13.18 -17.69
C ASP A 547 -15.91 -12.83 -17.61
N ALA A 548 -15.37 -12.29 -18.71
CA ALA A 548 -13.95 -11.95 -18.86
C ALA A 548 -13.78 -10.45 -19.14
N VAL A 549 -14.47 -9.63 -18.35
CA VAL A 549 -14.49 -8.17 -18.49
C VAL A 549 -13.26 -7.56 -17.86
N GLY A 550 -12.70 -6.53 -18.47
CA GLY A 550 -11.50 -5.81 -18.03
C GLY A 550 -11.78 -4.36 -17.66
N ARG A 551 -10.76 -3.54 -17.71
CA ARG A 551 -10.80 -2.15 -17.21
C ARG A 551 -11.56 -1.24 -18.18
N LEU A 552 -12.26 -0.23 -17.64
CA LEU A 552 -12.82 0.87 -18.42
C LEU A 552 -11.68 1.87 -18.66
N VAL A 553 -11.48 2.32 -19.88
CA VAL A 553 -10.41 3.27 -20.21
C VAL A 553 -10.95 4.47 -20.95
N LEU A 554 -10.32 5.62 -20.70
CA LEU A 554 -10.49 6.86 -21.47
C LEU A 554 -9.16 7.18 -22.14
N ARG A 555 -9.17 7.38 -23.45
CA ARG A 555 -7.95 7.60 -24.24
C ARG A 555 -8.11 8.71 -25.27
N ASN A 556 -6.98 9.25 -25.72
CA ASN A 556 -6.99 10.26 -26.77
C ASN A 556 -7.43 9.62 -28.09
N ALA A 557 -8.51 10.09 -28.69
CA ALA A 557 -8.92 9.69 -30.03
C ALA A 557 -8.50 10.67 -31.12
N TYR A 558 -8.05 11.85 -30.72
CA TYR A 558 -7.71 12.91 -31.64
C TYR A 558 -6.30 12.75 -32.22
N ALA A 559 -6.20 12.74 -33.54
CA ALA A 559 -4.93 12.57 -34.24
C ALA A 559 -4.01 13.81 -34.17
N ASN A 560 -4.61 14.99 -34.01
CA ASN A 560 -3.93 16.26 -34.27
C ASN A 560 -3.56 17.04 -33.00
N GLY A 561 -3.58 16.39 -31.83
CA GLY A 561 -3.25 17.05 -30.57
C GLY A 561 -3.82 16.35 -29.34
N PRO A 562 -3.62 16.92 -28.15
CA PRO A 562 -4.24 16.43 -26.94
C PRO A 562 -5.74 16.73 -26.94
N SER A 563 -6.47 15.96 -26.14
CA SER A 563 -7.89 16.15 -25.91
C SER A 563 -8.16 16.53 -24.46
N HIS A 564 -9.22 17.28 -24.24
CA HIS A 564 -9.66 17.72 -22.93
C HIS A 564 -11.18 17.56 -22.78
N GLY A 565 -11.61 17.13 -21.60
CA GLY A 565 -13.01 16.97 -21.28
C GLY A 565 -13.26 16.27 -19.95
N TRP A 566 -14.52 16.07 -19.63
CA TRP A 566 -14.98 15.46 -18.39
C TRP A 566 -15.84 14.24 -18.69
N CYS A 567 -15.68 13.19 -17.88
CA CYS A 567 -16.46 11.97 -17.93
C CYS A 567 -17.19 11.73 -16.61
N ARG A 568 -18.49 11.53 -16.64
CA ARG A 568 -19.29 11.13 -15.47
C ARG A 568 -19.97 9.80 -15.73
N LEU A 569 -19.93 8.90 -14.75
CA LEU A 569 -20.71 7.67 -14.78
C LEU A 569 -22.10 7.95 -14.23
N LEU A 570 -23.12 7.76 -15.05
CA LEU A 570 -24.51 8.06 -14.70
C LEU A 570 -25.19 6.87 -14.04
N ARG A 571 -25.10 5.68 -14.64
CA ARG A 571 -25.58 4.43 -14.06
C ARG A 571 -24.87 3.21 -14.63
N ILE A 572 -24.99 2.11 -13.90
CA ILE A 572 -24.65 0.76 -14.37
C ILE A 572 -25.86 -0.12 -14.11
N THR A 573 -26.41 -0.74 -15.16
CA THR A 573 -27.51 -1.70 -15.00
C THR A 573 -27.10 -3.10 -15.43
N THR A 574 -27.64 -4.10 -14.74
CA THR A 574 -27.35 -5.49 -15.02
C THR A 574 -28.63 -6.27 -15.26
N GLU A 575 -28.66 -7.04 -16.34
CA GLU A 575 -29.80 -7.85 -16.76
C GLU A 575 -29.31 -9.28 -17.00
N MET A 576 -29.98 -10.27 -16.41
CA MET A 576 -29.70 -11.66 -16.76
C MET A 576 -30.39 -11.97 -18.09
N PRO A 577 -29.68 -12.52 -19.11
CA PRO A 577 -30.37 -12.98 -20.30
C PRO A 577 -31.36 -14.08 -19.89
N ASP A 578 -32.61 -13.97 -20.36
CA ASP A 578 -33.66 -14.95 -20.06
C ASP A 578 -33.13 -16.37 -20.26
N GLU A 579 -33.32 -17.25 -19.27
CA GLU A 579 -33.01 -18.66 -19.43
C GLU A 579 -33.64 -19.14 -20.75
N PRO A 580 -32.89 -19.82 -21.61
CA PRO A 580 -33.49 -20.40 -22.79
C PRO A 580 -34.50 -21.42 -22.30
N LYS A 581 -35.80 -21.08 -22.36
CA LYS A 581 -36.87 -22.06 -22.18
C LYS A 581 -36.49 -23.24 -23.06
N ALA A 582 -36.29 -24.39 -22.43
CA ALA A 582 -36.04 -25.65 -23.13
C ALA A 582 -37.17 -25.84 -24.16
N GLY A 583 -36.91 -25.47 -25.41
CA GLY A 583 -37.93 -25.40 -26.45
C GLY A 583 -37.83 -24.28 -27.49
N ALA A 584 -37.02 -23.22 -27.31
CA ALA A 584 -37.02 -22.08 -28.26
C ALA A 584 -35.63 -21.72 -28.81
N TRP A 585 -34.92 -22.68 -29.41
CA TRP A 585 -33.81 -22.39 -30.34
C TRP A 585 -33.98 -23.17 -31.65
N ALA A 586 -35.21 -23.16 -32.15
CA ALA A 586 -35.45 -23.14 -33.57
C ALA A 586 -36.05 -21.76 -33.85
N ASP A 587 -35.20 -20.74 -33.95
CA ASP A 587 -35.40 -19.63 -34.88
C ASP A 587 -34.10 -18.84 -34.98
N GLY A 588 -33.53 -18.85 -36.18
CA GLY A 588 -32.17 -18.41 -36.49
C GLY A 588 -31.93 -16.90 -36.42
N GLU A 589 -32.70 -16.11 -35.68
CA GLU A 589 -32.57 -14.65 -35.64
C GLU A 589 -31.40 -14.16 -34.77
N TYR A 590 -31.15 -14.76 -33.60
CA TYR A 590 -30.07 -14.30 -32.70
C TYR A 590 -28.68 -14.61 -33.27
N ALA A 591 -28.49 -15.82 -33.81
CA ALA A 591 -27.27 -16.19 -34.52
C ALA A 591 -27.08 -15.35 -35.80
N SER A 592 -28.17 -14.95 -36.47
CA SER A 592 -28.10 -14.09 -37.66
C SER A 592 -27.75 -12.64 -37.31
N GLN A 593 -28.18 -12.10 -36.16
CA GLN A 593 -27.83 -10.74 -35.73
C GLN A 593 -26.36 -10.63 -35.30
N VAL A 594 -25.87 -11.57 -34.49
CA VAL A 594 -24.46 -11.59 -34.09
C VAL A 594 -23.55 -11.86 -35.30
N ALA A 595 -23.94 -12.76 -36.20
CA ALA A 595 -23.20 -13.01 -37.43
C ALA A 595 -23.30 -11.84 -38.43
N ALA A 596 -24.36 -11.04 -38.43
CA ALA A 596 -24.45 -9.82 -39.23
C ALA A 596 -23.54 -8.72 -38.68
N GLN A 597 -23.48 -8.56 -37.35
CA GLN A 597 -22.67 -7.52 -36.70
C GLN A 597 -21.17 -7.79 -36.81
N ILE A 598 -20.75 -9.06 -36.67
CA ILE A 598 -19.37 -9.48 -36.92
C ILE A 598 -19.00 -9.32 -38.40
N ARG A 599 -19.94 -9.60 -39.32
CA ARG A 599 -19.71 -9.46 -40.77
C ARG A 599 -19.61 -7.98 -41.18
N THR A 600 -20.42 -7.10 -40.60
CA THR A 600 -20.34 -5.65 -40.81
C THR A 600 -19.02 -5.08 -40.29
N SER A 601 -18.57 -5.47 -39.09
CA SER A 601 -17.29 -5.04 -38.53
C SER A 601 -16.08 -5.59 -39.30
N ALA A 602 -16.16 -6.82 -39.80
CA ALA A 602 -15.11 -7.41 -40.64
C ALA A 602 -15.05 -6.77 -42.04
N MET A 603 -16.19 -6.42 -42.64
CA MET A 603 -16.24 -5.70 -43.92
C MET A 603 -15.81 -4.24 -43.79
N ASP A 604 -16.14 -3.57 -42.69
CA ASP A 604 -15.70 -2.20 -42.38
C ASP A 604 -14.17 -2.14 -42.15
N LEU A 605 -13.60 -3.16 -41.49
CA LEU A 605 -12.15 -3.33 -41.35
C LEU A 605 -11.48 -3.64 -42.69
N ALA A 606 -12.07 -4.50 -43.53
CA ALA A 606 -11.55 -4.82 -44.87
C ALA A 606 -11.64 -3.63 -45.84
N GLY A 607 -12.66 -2.77 -45.71
CA GLY A 607 -12.80 -1.51 -46.44
C GLY A 607 -11.75 -0.49 -46.04
N LYS A 608 -11.52 -0.32 -44.73
CA LYS A 608 -10.46 0.57 -44.19
C LYS A 608 -9.04 0.12 -44.53
N LEU A 609 -8.83 -1.19 -44.73
CA LEU A 609 -7.54 -1.76 -45.15
C LEU A 609 -7.27 -1.64 -46.65
N ALA A 610 -8.30 -1.41 -47.49
CA ALA A 610 -8.13 -1.23 -48.94
C ALA A 610 -7.50 0.12 -49.32
N GLU A 611 -7.49 1.10 -48.39
CA GLU A 611 -6.97 2.45 -48.60
C GLU A 611 -5.64 2.70 -47.84
N SER A 612 -5.12 1.71 -47.13
CA SER A 612 -3.90 1.83 -46.30
C SER A 612 -2.64 1.42 -47.09
N PRO A 613 -1.50 2.14 -46.97
CA PRO A 613 -0.29 1.93 -47.78
C PRO A 613 0.57 0.74 -47.31
N MET A 614 -0.07 -0.29 -46.75
CA MET A 614 0.60 -1.45 -46.16
C MET A 614 1.11 -2.43 -47.24
N PRO A 615 2.21 -3.17 -46.99
CA PRO A 615 2.75 -4.12 -47.96
C PRO A 615 1.73 -5.23 -48.31
N PRO A 616 1.57 -5.61 -49.60
CA PRO A 616 0.59 -6.61 -50.05
C PRO A 616 0.56 -7.95 -49.29
N PRO A 617 1.69 -8.50 -48.78
CA PRO A 617 1.67 -9.77 -48.04
C PRO A 617 0.89 -9.70 -46.73
N VAL A 618 0.96 -8.57 -46.02
CA VAL A 618 0.27 -8.38 -44.73
C VAL A 618 -1.24 -8.25 -44.93
N ILE A 619 -1.66 -7.61 -46.04
CA ILE A 619 -3.08 -7.53 -46.41
C ILE A 619 -3.61 -8.92 -46.79
N ALA A 620 -2.81 -9.76 -47.43
CA ALA A 620 -3.18 -11.14 -47.77
C ALA A 620 -3.35 -12.02 -46.52
N GLU A 621 -2.42 -11.95 -45.56
CA GLU A 621 -2.51 -12.69 -44.29
C GLU A 621 -3.72 -12.28 -43.44
N ILE A 622 -4.03 -10.98 -43.39
CA ILE A 622 -5.20 -10.46 -42.66
C ILE A 622 -6.50 -10.91 -43.35
N LYS A 623 -6.55 -10.90 -44.69
CA LYS A 623 -7.71 -11.43 -45.43
C LYS A 623 -7.91 -12.92 -45.21
N GLU A 624 -6.83 -13.69 -45.20
CA GLU A 624 -6.88 -15.13 -44.98
C GLU A 624 -7.36 -15.47 -43.55
N ALA A 625 -6.89 -14.71 -42.55
CA ALA A 625 -7.36 -14.82 -41.15
C ALA A 625 -8.84 -14.46 -40.99
N ALA A 626 -9.31 -13.39 -41.66
CA ALA A 626 -10.71 -13.00 -41.65
C ALA A 626 -11.61 -14.05 -42.34
N GLU A 627 -11.17 -14.64 -43.45
CA GLU A 627 -11.88 -15.73 -44.12
C GLU A 627 -11.91 -17.02 -43.28
N LEU A 628 -10.84 -17.33 -42.55
CA LEU A 628 -10.78 -18.48 -41.64
C LEU A 628 -11.81 -18.32 -40.51
N MET A 629 -11.83 -17.14 -39.89
CA MET A 629 -12.77 -16.79 -38.82
C MET A 629 -14.22 -16.85 -39.30
N LEU A 630 -14.50 -16.40 -40.54
CA LEU A 630 -15.82 -16.51 -41.16
C LEU A 630 -16.22 -17.97 -41.49
N ARG A 631 -15.27 -18.86 -41.77
CA ARG A 631 -15.54 -20.30 -41.97
C ARG A 631 -15.86 -21.01 -40.66
N GLU A 632 -15.14 -20.68 -39.58
CA GLU A 632 -15.38 -21.22 -38.23
C GLU A 632 -16.73 -20.76 -37.66
N ILE A 633 -17.11 -19.50 -37.88
CA ILE A 633 -18.44 -19.00 -37.50
C ILE A 633 -19.55 -19.72 -38.29
N ARG A 634 -19.32 -20.06 -39.56
CA ARG A 634 -20.29 -20.83 -40.37
C ARG A 634 -20.36 -22.32 -39.99
N SER A 635 -19.28 -22.90 -39.46
CA SER A 635 -19.29 -24.30 -39.00
C SER A 635 -19.93 -24.44 -37.61
N ALA A 636 -19.83 -23.41 -36.77
CA ALA A 636 -20.49 -23.36 -35.46
C ALA A 636 -22.01 -23.09 -35.54
N ALA A 637 -22.51 -22.64 -36.68
CA ALA A 637 -23.93 -22.32 -36.94
C ALA A 637 -24.70 -23.42 -37.70
N ARG A 638 -24.10 -24.59 -37.93
CA ARG A 638 -24.73 -25.80 -38.49
C ARG A 638 -24.73 -26.90 -37.44
#